data_AF-A0AAW2KR00-F1
#
_entry.id   AF-A0AAW2KR00-F1
#
_cell.length_a   1.000
_cell.length_b   1.000
_cell.length_c   1.000
_cell.angle_alpha   90.00
_cell.angle_beta   90.00
_cell.angle_gamma   90.00
#
_symmetry.space_group_name_H-M   'P 1'
#
loop_
_entity.id
_entity.type
_entity.pdbx_description
1 polymer ?
#
loop_
_entity_poly.entity_id
_entity_poly.type
_entity_poly.pdbx_seq_one_letter_code
_entity_poly.pdbx_strand_id
1 'polypeptide(L)'
;MAIMRRRKGGGGKRSENSEQQLDENKEKKGKESEENSKSGSPNLNLNLHSGSGSAAKKSRRKWSCVDGCCWFIGCICSMWWFLLFLYNAMPASFPQYVTEAITGPLPDPPGVKLAKDGLKAKHPVVFVPGIVTGGLELWEGHACAEGLFRKRLWGGTFGEVYKRPLCWVEHMSLDNETGLDPPGIKIRPVSGLVAADYFAPGYFVWAVLIANLARIGYEDKNMYMAAYDWRLSFQNTEVRDQTLSRIKSNIELMVATSGGKKVVVVPHSMGVLYFLHFMKWVEAPKPMGGGGGPNWCAEHIKAVMNIGGPFLGVPKAVSGLFSAEAKDIAIARAIAPGVLDRDVFGFQTLQHVMRMTRTWDSTMSMIPKGGDTIWGGLDWSPEEGHACSSKKNNNGQIEGYNRTEDLANSGGVKYGRIISFGKDVADLHSTDIGSVDFRGALKGNNLANITCRDVWTEYHDMGIGGIKAVADYKVYTADSILDLLHFVAPKMMKRGGAHFSYGIADDLSDKKYDHFKYWSNPLETTLPNAPDMEIFSMYGVGIPTERAYVYKFSPAAECFIPFQIDTSADGADGAHCLQGGVYSVDGDETVPVLSAGFMSAKGWRGKTRFNPSGIRTFLREYNHAPPTTLLEGRGTQSGAHVDIMGNFALIEDIIRVAAGATGEEIGGDKVHSDIFKWSERIKLRL
;
A
#
# COMPACT_ATOMS: atom_id res chain seq x y z
N MET A 1 43.82 -44.33 -7.44
CA MET A 1 45.08 -43.61 -7.15
C MET A 1 44.71 -42.13 -7.12
N ALA A 2 44.77 -41.37 -6.02
CA ALA A 2 45.80 -41.19 -4.98
C ALA A 2 46.83 -40.09 -5.33
N ILE A 3 46.93 -39.06 -4.45
CA ILE A 3 48.01 -38.04 -4.32
C ILE A 3 48.08 -37.02 -5.49
N MET A 4 47.83 -35.69 -5.36
CA MET A 4 48.16 -34.62 -4.39
C MET A 4 49.57 -34.00 -4.57
N ARG A 5 49.68 -32.73 -5.04
CA ARG A 5 50.54 -31.63 -4.47
C ARG A 5 50.77 -30.37 -5.36
N ARG A 6 50.10 -29.27 -4.97
CA ARG A 6 50.64 -27.93 -4.60
C ARG A 6 52.11 -27.53 -4.95
N ARG A 7 52.29 -26.48 -5.80
CA ARG A 7 53.27 -25.34 -5.76
C ARG A 7 53.02 -24.46 -7.01
N LYS A 8 53.01 -23.11 -7.07
CA LYS A 8 53.60 -21.94 -6.35
C LYS A 8 54.85 -21.34 -7.04
N GLY A 9 54.67 -20.19 -7.70
CA GLY A 9 55.69 -19.30 -8.28
C GLY A 9 55.10 -18.47 -9.45
N GLY A 10 55.55 -17.25 -9.78
CA GLY A 10 56.46 -16.36 -9.04
C GLY A 10 57.22 -15.33 -9.91
N GLY A 11 56.65 -14.15 -10.14
CA GLY A 11 57.28 -13.05 -10.91
C GLY A 11 57.18 -13.20 -12.45
N GLY A 12 57.42 -12.18 -13.27
CA GLY A 12 57.71 -10.76 -12.97
C GLY A 12 58.25 -10.00 -14.21
N LYS A 13 58.31 -8.64 -14.12
CA LYS A 13 58.62 -7.66 -15.21
C LYS A 13 57.47 -7.49 -16.23
N ARG A 14 57.04 -6.30 -16.69
CA ARG A 14 57.51 -4.88 -16.64
C ARG A 14 58.57 -4.45 -17.68
N SER A 15 58.08 -3.68 -18.65
CA SER A 15 58.72 -2.68 -19.51
C SER A 15 57.58 -1.70 -19.90
N GLU A 16 57.61 -0.43 -19.49
CA GLU A 16 58.24 0.71 -20.21
C GLU A 16 57.44 1.07 -21.48
N ASN A 17 56.74 2.21 -21.48
CA ASN A 17 57.21 3.55 -21.90
C ASN A 17 57.23 3.67 -23.43
N SER A 18 56.87 4.79 -24.06
CA SER A 18 56.85 6.20 -23.60
C SER A 18 55.82 7.03 -24.40
N GLU A 19 55.35 8.15 -23.81
CA GLU A 19 55.23 9.52 -24.40
C GLU A 19 54.48 9.73 -25.75
N GLN A 20 53.93 10.89 -26.13
CA GLN A 20 53.63 12.24 -25.56
C GLN A 20 52.44 12.79 -26.45
N GLN A 21 51.82 13.97 -26.37
CA GLN A 21 51.99 15.26 -25.68
C GLN A 21 50.64 16.07 -25.76
N LEU A 22 50.50 17.17 -24.99
CA LEU A 22 49.61 18.35 -25.25
C LEU A 22 48.06 18.14 -25.21
N ASP A 23 47.20 19.13 -24.91
CA ASP A 23 47.45 20.55 -24.58
C ASP A 23 46.43 21.26 -23.64
N GLU A 24 46.89 22.40 -23.12
CA GLU A 24 46.22 23.65 -22.64
C GLU A 24 44.78 23.73 -22.01
N ASN A 25 44.76 24.30 -20.78
CA ASN A 25 44.00 25.47 -20.29
C ASN A 25 42.44 25.50 -20.26
N LYS A 26 41.77 25.70 -19.10
CA LYS A 26 41.64 26.90 -18.22
C LYS A 26 40.85 28.09 -18.82
N GLU A 27 39.81 28.57 -18.12
CA GLU A 27 39.83 29.85 -17.36
C GLU A 27 38.50 30.20 -16.64
N LYS A 28 38.60 30.57 -15.34
CA LYS A 28 37.88 31.66 -14.60
C LYS A 28 36.31 31.64 -14.56
N LYS A 29 35.58 32.43 -13.76
CA LYS A 29 35.77 33.60 -12.84
C LYS A 29 34.93 33.37 -11.55
N GLY A 30 35.09 34.10 -10.43
CA GLY A 30 36.05 35.16 -10.06
C GLY A 30 35.44 36.24 -9.13
N LYS A 31 36.30 37.13 -8.57
CA LYS A 31 35.97 38.38 -7.83
C LYS A 31 35.35 38.21 -6.41
N GLU A 32 35.64 39.01 -5.36
CA GLU A 32 36.63 40.09 -5.07
C GLU A 32 36.63 40.38 -3.53
N SER A 33 37.29 41.37 -2.88
CA SER A 33 38.19 42.50 -3.22
C SER A 33 38.95 43.00 -1.97
N GLU A 34 40.18 43.52 -2.14
CA GLU A 34 40.83 44.63 -1.38
C GLU A 34 41.06 44.49 0.17
N GLU A 35 42.07 45.09 0.83
CA GLU A 35 43.20 45.95 0.42
C GLU A 35 44.38 45.89 1.44
N ASN A 36 45.61 46.30 1.04
CA ASN A 36 46.72 46.90 1.83
C ASN A 36 47.27 46.26 3.15
N SER A 37 48.56 46.38 3.57
CA SER A 37 49.84 46.72 2.89
C SER A 37 51.06 46.41 3.83
N LYS A 38 52.30 46.37 3.29
CA LYS A 38 53.62 46.51 3.98
C LYS A 38 54.00 45.43 5.06
N SER A 39 54.98 44.54 4.87
CA SER A 39 56.45 44.65 4.64
C SER A 39 57.31 44.90 5.90
N GLY A 40 58.19 43.95 6.28
CA GLY A 40 59.22 44.17 7.33
C GLY A 40 59.90 42.91 7.89
N SER A 41 61.10 42.59 7.40
CA SER A 41 62.10 41.67 8.00
C SER A 41 63.09 42.49 8.88
N PRO A 42 64.18 41.96 9.53
CA PRO A 42 64.74 40.60 9.46
C PRO A 42 65.33 39.98 10.77
N ASN A 43 65.69 38.70 10.59
CA ASN A 43 66.74 37.86 11.20
C ASN A 43 67.85 38.43 12.13
N LEU A 44 68.32 37.49 12.99
CA LEU A 44 69.69 37.23 13.47
C LEU A 44 70.40 38.24 14.39
N ASN A 45 70.96 37.68 15.47
CA ASN A 45 72.39 37.84 15.73
C ASN A 45 73.00 36.53 16.27
N LEU A 46 74.33 36.41 16.26
CA LEU A 46 75.07 35.13 16.28
C LEU A 46 75.70 34.77 17.65
N ASN A 47 76.34 33.59 17.69
CA ASN A 47 77.22 33.02 18.72
C ASN A 47 76.52 32.40 19.95
N LEU A 48 76.65 31.09 20.21
CA LEU A 48 77.83 30.34 20.70
C LEU A 48 78.26 30.70 22.14
N HIS A 49 77.94 29.80 23.08
CA HIS A 49 78.97 29.07 23.83
C HIS A 49 78.43 27.74 24.40
N SER A 50 79.34 26.83 24.76
CA SER A 50 79.05 25.47 25.22
C SER A 50 79.50 25.21 26.66
N GLY A 51 78.83 24.27 27.35
CA GLY A 51 79.11 23.84 28.73
C GLY A 51 77.84 23.94 29.60
N SER A 52 77.04 22.88 29.75
CA SER A 52 77.25 21.62 30.51
C SER A 52 76.67 21.70 31.94
N GLY A 53 75.96 20.65 32.37
CA GLY A 53 75.21 20.63 33.64
C GLY A 53 73.84 19.96 33.53
N SER A 54 73.81 18.63 33.49
CA SER A 54 72.57 17.85 33.28
C SER A 54 71.92 17.37 34.58
N ALA A 55 70.67 17.80 34.84
CA ALA A 55 69.78 17.14 35.81
C ALA A 55 68.29 17.28 35.40
N ALA A 56 67.64 16.12 35.23
CA ALA A 56 66.28 15.89 34.76
C ALA A 56 65.17 16.88 35.19
N LYS A 57 64.46 17.47 34.19
CA LYS A 57 63.04 17.87 34.33
C LYS A 57 62.14 16.84 33.66
N LYS A 58 61.14 16.32 34.39
CA LYS A 58 60.08 15.48 33.82
C LYS A 58 59.29 16.27 32.78
N SER A 59 59.27 15.81 31.53
CA SER A 59 58.47 16.43 30.46
C SER A 59 56.97 16.23 30.72
N ARG A 60 56.24 17.31 30.97
CA ARG A 60 54.77 17.31 30.83
C ARG A 60 54.47 17.25 29.33
N ARG A 61 54.07 16.07 28.86
CA ARG A 61 53.62 15.83 27.47
C ARG A 61 52.44 16.76 27.18
N LYS A 62 52.64 17.76 26.31
CA LYS A 62 51.54 18.64 25.85
C LYS A 62 50.57 17.78 25.04
N TRP A 63 49.29 17.73 25.45
CA TRP A 63 48.22 17.23 24.58
C TRP A 63 48.08 18.18 23.38
N SER A 64 47.99 17.62 22.18
CA SER A 64 47.60 18.36 20.99
C SER A 64 46.07 18.41 20.85
N CYS A 65 45.57 19.33 20.01
CA CYS A 65 44.14 19.36 19.68
C CYS A 65 43.67 18.06 19.01
N VAL A 66 44.57 17.34 18.32
CA VAL A 66 44.30 16.04 17.70
C VAL A 66 44.12 14.96 18.77
N ASP A 67 44.97 14.93 19.80
CA ASP A 67 44.82 13.98 20.92
C ASP A 67 43.48 14.17 21.64
N GLY A 68 43.07 15.43 21.88
CA GLY A 68 41.78 15.76 22.49
C GLY A 68 40.59 15.35 21.62
N CYS A 69 40.67 15.56 20.30
CA CYS A 69 39.63 15.16 19.36
C CYS A 69 39.49 13.63 19.27
N CYS A 70 40.61 12.91 19.17
CA CYS A 70 40.63 11.44 19.19
C CYS A 70 40.13 10.88 20.53
N TRP A 71 40.43 11.52 21.66
CA TRP A 71 39.90 11.15 22.97
C TRP A 71 38.38 11.37 23.04
N PHE A 72 37.88 12.51 22.57
CA PHE A 72 36.44 12.81 22.54
C PHE A 72 35.65 11.84 21.63
N ILE A 73 36.16 11.54 20.44
CA ILE A 73 35.61 10.50 19.55
C ILE A 73 35.65 9.13 20.23
N GLY A 74 36.75 8.79 20.92
CA GLY A 74 36.87 7.56 21.72
C GLY A 74 35.82 7.47 22.83
N CYS A 75 35.54 8.58 23.53
CA CYS A 75 34.49 8.66 24.53
C CYS A 75 33.08 8.53 23.92
N ILE A 76 32.79 9.17 22.78
CA ILE A 76 31.52 9.00 22.06
C ILE A 76 31.33 7.55 21.64
N CYS A 77 32.34 6.93 21.01
CA CYS A 77 32.28 5.51 20.63
C CYS A 77 32.09 4.60 21.85
N SER A 78 32.82 4.82 22.95
CA SER A 78 32.68 4.01 24.17
C SER A 78 31.31 4.19 24.81
N MET A 79 30.77 5.41 24.85
CA MET A 79 29.41 5.67 25.35
C MET A 79 28.34 5.05 24.44
N TRP A 80 28.52 5.09 23.12
CA TRP A 80 27.61 4.44 22.17
C TRP A 80 27.63 2.92 22.32
N TRP A 81 28.80 2.30 22.40
CA TRP A 81 28.93 0.87 22.68
C TRP A 81 28.40 0.48 24.08
N PHE A 82 28.56 1.33 25.09
CA PHE A 82 28.01 1.11 26.43
C PHE A 82 26.48 1.22 26.44
N LEU A 83 25.90 2.21 25.76
CA LEU A 83 24.45 2.34 25.59
C LEU A 83 23.88 1.19 24.76
N LEU A 84 24.58 0.74 23.72
CA LEU A 84 24.22 -0.43 22.93
C LEU A 84 24.30 -1.72 23.78
N PHE A 85 25.31 -1.86 24.62
CA PHE A 85 25.43 -2.97 25.56
C PHE A 85 24.29 -2.95 26.58
N LEU A 86 24.00 -1.80 27.21
CA LEU A 86 22.86 -1.64 28.12
C LEU A 86 21.52 -1.94 27.42
N TYR A 87 21.35 -1.52 26.18
CA TYR A 87 20.15 -1.83 25.38
C TYR A 87 19.98 -3.34 25.13
N ASN A 88 21.06 -4.06 24.84
CA ASN A 88 21.04 -5.52 24.65
C ASN A 88 21.05 -6.31 25.98
N ALA A 89 21.44 -5.68 27.09
CA ALA A 89 21.45 -6.27 28.43
C ALA A 89 20.20 -5.94 29.26
N MET A 90 19.36 -5.00 28.81
CA MET A 90 18.03 -4.77 29.39
C MET A 90 17.16 -6.02 29.19
N PRO A 91 16.53 -6.54 30.26
CA PRO A 91 15.49 -7.55 30.11
C PRO A 91 14.35 -7.04 29.21
N ALA A 92 13.82 -7.89 28.34
CA ALA A 92 12.70 -7.53 27.45
C ALA A 92 11.43 -7.08 28.19
N SER A 93 11.32 -7.41 29.49
CA SER A 93 10.27 -6.95 30.39
C SER A 93 10.47 -5.53 30.97
N PHE A 94 11.66 -4.93 30.84
CA PHE A 94 11.94 -3.61 31.43
C PHE A 94 11.11 -2.47 30.79
N PRO A 95 10.92 -2.41 29.45
CA PRO A 95 9.99 -1.45 28.85
C PRO A 95 8.54 -1.66 29.30
N GLN A 96 8.10 -2.92 29.51
CA GLN A 96 6.77 -3.21 30.04
C GLN A 96 6.62 -2.73 31.48
N TYR A 97 7.59 -3.01 32.36
CA TYR A 97 7.60 -2.52 33.75
C TYR A 97 7.54 -0.99 33.83
N VAL A 98 8.31 -0.29 32.99
CA VAL A 98 8.30 1.18 32.96
C VAL A 98 6.97 1.71 32.43
N THR A 99 6.39 1.07 31.41
CA THR A 99 5.08 1.47 30.86
C THR A 99 3.97 1.24 31.89
N GLU A 100 3.90 0.03 32.48
CA GLU A 100 2.93 -0.35 33.50
C GLU A 100 3.00 0.53 34.76
N ALA A 101 4.20 0.96 35.16
CA ALA A 101 4.39 1.91 36.26
C ALA A 101 3.95 3.36 35.93
N ILE A 102 3.78 3.71 34.66
CA ILE A 102 3.38 5.05 34.20
C ILE A 102 1.90 5.09 33.80
N THR A 103 1.38 4.07 33.13
CA THR A 103 0.00 4.01 32.60
C THR A 103 -0.95 3.13 33.41
N GLY A 104 -0.45 2.39 34.40
CA GLY A 104 -1.18 1.30 35.04
C GLY A 104 -1.15 0.00 34.22
N PRO A 105 -1.78 -1.08 34.72
CA PRO A 105 -1.76 -2.39 34.09
C PRO A 105 -2.38 -2.35 32.70
N LEU A 106 -1.61 -2.79 31.70
CA LEU A 106 -2.08 -2.90 30.32
C LEU A 106 -3.25 -3.90 30.24
N PRO A 107 -4.30 -3.61 29.45
CA PRO A 107 -5.41 -4.54 29.27
C PRO A 107 -4.91 -5.86 28.66
N ASP A 108 -5.45 -6.99 29.12
CA ASP A 108 -5.16 -8.31 28.56
C ASP A 108 -5.30 -8.30 27.03
N PRO A 109 -4.30 -8.77 26.26
CA PRO A 109 -4.46 -8.98 24.82
C PRO A 109 -5.68 -9.87 24.55
N PRO A 110 -6.45 -9.63 23.47
CA PRO A 110 -7.74 -10.29 23.26
C PRO A 110 -7.71 -11.81 23.39
N GLY A 111 -6.67 -12.47 22.87
CA GLY A 111 -6.51 -13.92 23.00
C GLY A 111 -6.32 -14.39 24.45
N VAL A 112 -5.68 -13.58 25.32
CA VAL A 112 -5.52 -13.88 26.75
C VAL A 112 -6.82 -13.65 27.50
N LYS A 113 -7.52 -12.54 27.24
CA LYS A 113 -8.87 -12.26 27.76
C LYS A 113 -9.83 -13.39 27.41
N LEU A 114 -9.92 -13.75 26.12
CA LEU A 114 -10.84 -14.79 25.65
C LEU A 114 -10.46 -16.20 26.12
N ALA A 115 -9.18 -16.47 26.39
CA ALA A 115 -8.77 -17.71 27.05
C ALA A 115 -9.22 -17.78 28.53
N LYS A 116 -9.29 -16.63 29.23
CA LYS A 116 -9.88 -16.51 30.59
C LYS A 116 -11.41 -16.62 30.55
N ASP A 117 -12.07 -16.05 29.53
CA ASP A 117 -13.50 -16.27 29.23
C ASP A 117 -13.82 -17.75 28.86
N GLY A 118 -12.81 -18.62 28.73
CA GLY A 118 -12.96 -20.05 28.48
C GLY A 118 -13.03 -20.47 27.01
N LEU A 119 -12.92 -19.53 26.06
CA LEU A 119 -13.01 -19.85 24.63
C LEU A 119 -11.91 -20.82 24.18
N LYS A 120 -12.23 -21.60 23.14
CA LYS A 120 -11.38 -22.58 22.47
C LYS A 120 -11.56 -22.54 20.96
N ALA A 121 -10.54 -22.94 20.22
CA ALA A 121 -10.61 -23.13 18.77
C ALA A 121 -11.74 -24.11 18.38
N LYS A 122 -12.53 -23.76 17.35
CA LYS A 122 -13.71 -24.53 16.92
C LYS A 122 -13.84 -24.59 15.40
N HIS A 123 -13.82 -23.45 14.72
CA HIS A 123 -13.82 -23.37 13.25
C HIS A 123 -12.40 -23.12 12.74
N PRO A 124 -11.89 -23.87 11.75
CA PRO A 124 -10.57 -23.59 11.18
C PRO A 124 -10.54 -22.20 10.52
N VAL A 125 -9.41 -21.50 10.57
CA VAL A 125 -9.29 -20.12 10.09
C VAL A 125 -8.47 -20.04 8.81
N VAL A 126 -8.98 -19.31 7.81
CA VAL A 126 -8.29 -19.09 6.52
C VAL A 126 -8.03 -17.61 6.32
N PHE A 127 -6.76 -17.21 6.29
CA PHE A 127 -6.34 -15.84 6.01
C PHE A 127 -6.14 -15.64 4.51
N VAL A 128 -6.65 -14.54 3.94
CA VAL A 128 -6.45 -14.19 2.53
C VAL A 128 -5.78 -12.80 2.45
N PRO A 129 -4.52 -12.71 1.98
CA PRO A 129 -3.75 -11.47 2.03
C PRO A 129 -4.26 -10.40 1.06
N GLY A 130 -4.10 -9.13 1.43
CA GLY A 130 -4.27 -7.99 0.55
C GLY A 130 -3.10 -7.81 -0.43
N ILE A 131 -3.26 -6.87 -1.36
CA ILE A 131 -2.18 -6.42 -2.24
C ILE A 131 -0.94 -6.05 -1.41
N VAL A 132 0.26 -6.33 -1.94
CA VAL A 132 1.57 -6.17 -1.28
C VAL A 132 1.76 -6.84 0.09
N THR A 133 0.75 -7.41 0.76
CA THR A 133 0.93 -7.95 2.12
C THR A 133 1.55 -9.36 2.19
N GLY A 134 1.52 -10.12 1.09
CA GLY A 134 2.15 -11.44 0.99
C GLY A 134 3.60 -11.38 0.49
N GLY A 135 4.51 -12.11 1.11
CA GLY A 135 5.90 -12.22 0.64
C GLY A 135 6.02 -12.93 -0.71
N LEU A 136 6.96 -12.51 -1.55
CA LEU A 136 7.26 -13.12 -2.86
C LEU A 136 8.74 -13.53 -2.94
N GLU A 137 9.04 -14.75 -3.38
CA GLU A 137 10.39 -15.30 -3.54
C GLU A 137 10.77 -15.61 -5.00
N LEU A 138 12.05 -15.43 -5.33
CA LEU A 138 12.61 -15.68 -6.67
C LEU A 138 12.89 -17.17 -6.91
N TRP A 139 12.46 -17.69 -8.05
CA TRP A 139 12.73 -19.07 -8.49
C TRP A 139 13.59 -19.15 -9.76
N GLU A 140 13.52 -18.14 -10.63
CA GLU A 140 14.35 -18.00 -11.83
C GLU A 140 14.52 -16.52 -12.13
N GLY A 141 15.67 -16.10 -12.61
CA GLY A 141 15.97 -14.69 -12.89
C GLY A 141 17.23 -14.54 -13.74
N HIS A 142 17.41 -13.34 -14.29
CA HIS A 142 18.54 -13.01 -15.17
C HIS A 142 19.83 -12.84 -14.36
N ALA A 143 20.96 -12.65 -15.04
CA ALA A 143 22.29 -12.54 -14.42
C ALA A 143 22.38 -11.47 -13.31
N CYS A 144 21.62 -10.37 -13.42
CA CYS A 144 21.57 -9.35 -12.37
C CYS A 144 20.98 -9.87 -11.03
N ALA A 145 20.22 -10.96 -11.05
CA ALA A 145 19.63 -11.62 -9.87
C ALA A 145 20.48 -12.81 -9.37
N GLU A 146 21.71 -12.99 -9.86
CA GLU A 146 22.60 -14.06 -9.40
C GLU A 146 22.79 -14.00 -7.87
N GLY A 147 22.67 -15.17 -7.23
CA GLY A 147 22.72 -15.33 -5.78
C GLY A 147 21.40 -15.03 -5.04
N LEU A 148 20.29 -14.77 -5.75
CA LEU A 148 18.97 -14.47 -5.14
C LEU A 148 17.95 -15.63 -5.20
N PHE A 149 18.32 -16.81 -5.69
CA PHE A 149 17.43 -17.99 -5.72
C PHE A 149 16.85 -18.31 -4.34
N ARG A 150 15.51 -18.44 -4.29
CA ARG A 150 14.66 -18.61 -3.10
C ARG A 150 14.89 -17.61 -1.97
N LYS A 151 15.36 -16.40 -2.31
CA LYS A 151 15.27 -15.24 -1.42
C LYS A 151 13.98 -14.47 -1.70
N ARG A 152 13.44 -13.83 -0.66
CA ARG A 152 12.31 -12.92 -0.79
C ARG A 152 12.75 -11.65 -1.53
N LEU A 153 12.12 -11.35 -2.68
CA LEU A 153 12.22 -10.05 -3.35
C LEU A 153 11.15 -9.08 -2.84
N TRP A 154 10.15 -9.58 -2.12
CA TRP A 154 9.13 -8.79 -1.44
C TRP A 154 8.79 -9.40 -0.07
N GLY A 155 8.54 -8.55 0.92
CA GLY A 155 8.19 -8.96 2.29
C GLY A 155 9.35 -9.60 3.07
N GLY A 156 10.47 -8.91 3.23
CA GLY A 156 11.65 -9.41 3.95
C GLY A 156 12.73 -8.35 4.18
N THR A 157 14.00 -8.75 4.25
CA THR A 157 15.12 -7.81 4.35
C THR A 157 15.40 -7.13 3.00
N PHE A 158 14.88 -5.91 2.80
CA PHE A 158 15.02 -5.14 1.56
C PHE A 158 16.46 -4.77 1.15
N GLY A 159 17.48 -5.21 1.90
CA GLY A 159 18.90 -4.97 1.64
C GLY A 159 19.40 -5.38 0.25
N GLU A 160 18.74 -6.29 -0.46
CA GLU A 160 19.07 -6.62 -1.85
C GLU A 160 18.41 -5.67 -2.88
N VAL A 161 17.29 -5.01 -2.52
CA VAL A 161 16.60 -4.04 -3.39
C VAL A 161 17.48 -2.80 -3.61
N TYR A 162 18.01 -2.20 -2.53
CA TYR A 162 18.90 -1.04 -2.62
C TYR A 162 20.19 -1.32 -3.40
N LYS A 163 20.68 -2.57 -3.41
CA LYS A 163 21.90 -2.97 -4.13
C LYS A 163 21.69 -3.08 -5.64
N ARG A 164 20.48 -3.46 -6.07
CA ARG A 164 20.18 -3.80 -7.48
C ARG A 164 18.81 -3.23 -7.93
N PRO A 165 18.60 -1.90 -7.81
CA PRO A 165 17.29 -1.25 -8.00
C PRO A 165 16.61 -1.60 -9.33
N LEU A 166 17.30 -1.43 -10.46
CA LEU A 166 16.74 -1.71 -11.79
C LEU A 166 16.44 -3.21 -12.00
N CYS A 167 17.30 -4.10 -11.50
CA CYS A 167 17.09 -5.54 -11.56
C CYS A 167 15.83 -5.95 -10.76
N TRP A 168 15.61 -5.33 -9.60
CA TRP A 168 14.40 -5.57 -8.80
C TRP A 168 13.13 -5.11 -9.54
N VAL A 169 13.15 -3.93 -10.17
CA VAL A 169 12.02 -3.43 -11.01
C VAL A 169 11.73 -4.38 -12.17
N GLU A 170 12.76 -4.86 -12.86
CA GLU A 170 12.66 -5.84 -13.95
C GLU A 170 12.01 -7.15 -13.47
N HIS A 171 12.49 -7.72 -12.37
CA HIS A 171 11.99 -9.01 -11.87
C HIS A 171 10.60 -8.92 -11.23
N MET A 172 10.26 -7.78 -10.62
CA MET A 172 8.94 -7.54 -10.04
C MET A 172 7.88 -7.14 -11.07
N SER A 173 8.26 -6.76 -12.29
CA SER A 173 7.33 -6.57 -13.40
C SER A 173 6.70 -7.89 -13.85
N LEU A 174 5.52 -7.80 -14.47
CA LEU A 174 4.91 -8.89 -15.25
C LEU A 174 5.05 -8.58 -16.75
N ASP A 175 4.85 -9.58 -17.60
CA ASP A 175 4.88 -9.40 -19.05
C ASP A 175 3.75 -8.49 -19.54
N ASN A 176 4.08 -7.52 -20.40
CA ASN A 176 3.20 -6.40 -20.74
C ASN A 176 2.11 -6.76 -21.79
N GLU A 177 2.13 -7.97 -22.38
CA GLU A 177 1.05 -8.44 -23.26
C GLU A 177 0.20 -9.55 -22.61
N THR A 178 0.80 -10.42 -21.79
CA THR A 178 0.14 -11.60 -21.20
C THR A 178 -0.29 -11.46 -19.74
N GLY A 179 0.31 -10.55 -18.97
CA GLY A 179 0.03 -10.42 -17.53
C GLY A 179 0.52 -11.63 -16.70
N LEU A 180 1.59 -12.29 -17.18
CA LEU A 180 2.24 -13.45 -16.56
C LEU A 180 3.73 -13.18 -16.28
N ASP A 181 4.49 -14.22 -15.92
CA ASP A 181 5.94 -14.15 -15.72
C ASP A 181 6.69 -13.72 -17.01
N PRO A 182 7.63 -12.75 -16.96
CA PRO A 182 8.50 -12.44 -18.09
C PRO A 182 9.46 -13.61 -18.45
N PRO A 183 9.93 -13.71 -19.71
CA PRO A 183 10.89 -14.75 -20.11
C PRO A 183 12.17 -14.79 -19.26
N GLY A 184 12.50 -15.97 -18.73
CA GLY A 184 13.67 -16.18 -17.86
C GLY A 184 13.52 -15.64 -16.43
N ILE A 185 12.31 -15.24 -16.02
CA ILE A 185 12.00 -14.74 -14.67
C ILE A 185 10.86 -15.56 -14.10
N LYS A 186 10.96 -16.01 -12.85
CA LYS A 186 9.88 -16.69 -12.12
C LYS A 186 9.89 -16.20 -10.67
N ILE A 187 8.79 -15.59 -10.24
CA ILE A 187 8.55 -15.20 -8.84
C ILE A 187 7.31 -15.93 -8.33
N ARG A 188 7.36 -16.48 -7.12
CA ARG A 188 6.25 -17.23 -6.52
C ARG A 188 5.91 -16.70 -5.13
N PRO A 189 4.64 -16.81 -4.68
CA PRO A 189 4.28 -16.44 -3.32
C PRO A 189 4.98 -17.36 -2.32
N VAL A 190 5.43 -16.78 -1.20
CA VAL A 190 5.87 -17.55 -0.03
C VAL A 190 4.66 -18.33 0.50
N SER A 191 4.86 -19.59 0.88
CA SER A 191 3.78 -20.50 1.31
C SER A 191 3.69 -20.70 2.83
N GLY A 192 2.51 -21.06 3.32
CA GLY A 192 2.24 -21.37 4.72
C GLY A 192 2.15 -20.13 5.63
N LEU A 193 1.99 -20.33 6.93
CA LEU A 193 1.90 -19.23 7.90
C LEU A 193 3.17 -18.35 7.94
N VAL A 194 4.32 -18.87 7.48
CA VAL A 194 5.57 -18.11 7.31
C VAL A 194 5.44 -16.96 6.29
N ALA A 195 4.41 -16.97 5.41
CA ALA A 195 4.06 -15.85 4.55
C ALA A 195 3.30 -14.72 5.29
N ALA A 196 2.77 -15.01 6.48
CA ALA A 196 2.07 -14.08 7.38
C ALA A 196 3.03 -13.37 8.36
N ASP A 197 4.21 -13.97 8.57
CA ASP A 197 5.29 -13.46 9.42
C ASP A 197 6.07 -12.30 8.80
N TYR A 198 6.36 -11.28 9.63
CA TYR A 198 7.29 -10.16 9.42
C TYR A 198 7.45 -9.72 7.95
N PHE A 199 6.54 -8.86 7.50
CA PHE A 199 6.65 -8.23 6.18
C PHE A 199 7.92 -7.37 6.05
N ALA A 200 8.26 -6.67 7.13
CA ALA A 200 9.51 -5.95 7.30
C ALA A 200 9.86 -5.94 8.81
N PRO A 201 11.10 -5.60 9.21
CA PRO A 201 11.42 -5.32 10.61
C PRO A 201 10.48 -4.24 11.16
N GLY A 202 9.65 -4.59 12.15
CA GLY A 202 8.64 -3.69 12.74
C GLY A 202 7.28 -3.64 12.02
N TYR A 203 7.09 -4.28 10.86
CA TYR A 203 5.83 -4.25 10.10
C TYR A 203 5.10 -5.60 10.17
N PHE A 204 4.06 -5.65 11.02
CA PHE A 204 3.32 -6.86 11.36
C PHE A 204 1.91 -6.81 10.75
N VAL A 205 1.68 -7.54 9.66
CA VAL A 205 0.34 -7.62 9.04
C VAL A 205 -0.55 -8.60 9.82
N TRP A 206 -0.19 -9.88 9.85
CA TRP A 206 -1.05 -10.96 10.36
C TRP A 206 -0.62 -11.55 11.71
N ALA A 207 0.67 -11.41 12.06
CA ALA A 207 1.25 -12.06 13.23
C ALA A 207 0.54 -11.76 14.57
N VAL A 208 -0.01 -10.54 14.75
CA VAL A 208 -0.74 -10.16 15.97
C VAL A 208 -2.05 -10.93 16.11
N LEU A 209 -2.82 -11.09 15.03
CA LEU A 209 -4.05 -11.87 15.01
C LEU A 209 -3.76 -13.36 15.23
N ILE A 210 -2.76 -13.92 14.54
CA ILE A 210 -2.31 -15.31 14.69
C ILE A 210 -1.87 -15.60 16.14
N ALA A 211 -1.08 -14.71 16.75
CA ALA A 211 -0.62 -14.86 18.13
C ALA A 211 -1.75 -14.80 19.17
N ASN A 212 -2.84 -14.07 18.89
CA ASN A 212 -4.02 -14.04 19.75
C ASN A 212 -4.92 -15.27 19.55
N LEU A 213 -5.13 -15.74 18.31
CA LEU A 213 -5.81 -17.01 18.02
C LEU A 213 -5.11 -18.19 18.72
N ALA A 214 -3.77 -18.23 18.69
CA ALA A 214 -2.99 -19.27 19.36
C ALA A 214 -3.26 -19.39 20.87
N ARG A 215 -3.64 -18.29 21.55
CA ARG A 215 -3.98 -18.32 22.99
C ARG A 215 -5.22 -19.14 23.32
N ILE A 216 -6.14 -19.34 22.37
CA ILE A 216 -7.32 -20.21 22.54
C ILE A 216 -7.16 -21.60 21.87
N GLY A 217 -5.95 -21.96 21.44
CA GLY A 217 -5.63 -23.29 20.90
C GLY A 217 -5.70 -23.42 19.38
N TYR A 218 -5.49 -22.32 18.63
CA TYR A 218 -5.16 -22.41 17.21
C TYR A 218 -3.67 -22.73 17.00
N GLU A 219 -3.38 -23.48 15.95
CA GLU A 219 -2.04 -23.93 15.53
C GLU A 219 -2.02 -24.14 14.00
N ASP A 220 -0.87 -24.46 13.42
CA ASP A 220 -0.70 -24.61 11.96
C ASP A 220 -1.73 -25.56 11.31
N LYS A 221 -2.12 -26.64 11.99
CA LYS A 221 -3.09 -27.63 11.49
C LYS A 221 -4.53 -27.10 11.34
N ASN A 222 -4.87 -25.96 11.95
CA ASN A 222 -6.21 -25.35 11.88
C ASN A 222 -6.19 -23.86 11.49
N MET A 223 -5.05 -23.37 10.98
CA MET A 223 -4.88 -22.03 10.40
C MET A 223 -4.18 -22.12 9.04
N TYR A 224 -4.79 -21.60 7.98
CA TYR A 224 -4.24 -21.63 6.62
C TYR A 224 -4.05 -20.21 6.07
N MET A 225 -2.86 -19.91 5.55
CA MET A 225 -2.60 -18.68 4.80
C MET A 225 -2.74 -18.98 3.29
N ALA A 226 -3.80 -18.45 2.68
CA ALA A 226 -4.11 -18.56 1.26
C ALA A 226 -3.23 -17.61 0.42
N ALA A 227 -1.91 -17.80 0.47
CA ALA A 227 -0.94 -16.96 -0.23
C ALA A 227 -1.04 -17.11 -1.76
N TYR A 228 -1.12 -15.98 -2.46
CA TYR A 228 -1.17 -15.86 -3.92
C TYR A 228 -0.21 -14.77 -4.40
N ASP A 229 0.20 -14.82 -5.67
CA ASP A 229 0.96 -13.73 -6.29
C ASP A 229 0.02 -12.56 -6.56
N TRP A 230 -0.02 -11.64 -5.61
CA TRP A 230 -0.89 -10.46 -5.59
C TRP A 230 -0.62 -9.46 -6.72
N ARG A 231 0.31 -9.71 -7.65
CA ARG A 231 0.49 -8.91 -8.86
C ARG A 231 -0.43 -9.37 -10.00
N LEU A 232 -0.69 -10.66 -10.11
CA LEU A 232 -1.46 -11.29 -11.20
C LEU A 232 -2.94 -10.91 -11.18
N SER A 233 -3.58 -10.91 -12.35
CA SER A 233 -5.05 -10.96 -12.41
C SER A 233 -5.58 -12.23 -11.71
N PHE A 234 -6.78 -12.17 -11.14
CA PHE A 234 -7.25 -13.23 -10.22
C PHE A 234 -7.35 -14.59 -10.91
N GLN A 235 -7.84 -14.65 -12.15
CA GLN A 235 -7.87 -15.89 -12.92
C GLN A 235 -6.46 -16.36 -13.33
N ASN A 236 -5.49 -15.46 -13.58
CA ASN A 236 -4.12 -15.85 -13.89
C ASN A 236 -3.41 -16.53 -12.69
N THR A 237 -3.85 -16.29 -11.45
CA THR A 237 -3.35 -17.06 -10.29
C THR A 237 -3.70 -18.55 -10.38
N GLU A 238 -4.82 -18.90 -11.03
CA GLU A 238 -5.19 -20.28 -11.32
C GLU A 238 -4.42 -20.80 -12.54
N VAL A 239 -4.35 -20.03 -13.63
CA VAL A 239 -3.66 -20.44 -14.86
C VAL A 239 -2.16 -20.71 -14.64
N ARG A 240 -1.47 -19.88 -13.83
CA ARG A 240 -0.02 -20.00 -13.58
C ARG A 240 0.32 -20.99 -12.46
N ASP A 241 -0.40 -20.89 -11.33
CA ASP A 241 0.01 -21.53 -10.07
C ASP A 241 -1.02 -22.54 -9.52
N GLN A 242 -2.20 -22.67 -10.16
CA GLN A 242 -3.35 -23.47 -9.67
C GLN A 242 -3.81 -23.03 -8.26
N THR A 243 -3.73 -21.73 -7.95
CA THR A 243 -3.94 -21.21 -6.59
C THR A 243 -5.40 -21.28 -6.14
N LEU A 244 -6.38 -21.08 -7.01
CA LEU A 244 -7.80 -21.21 -6.64
C LEU A 244 -8.15 -22.69 -6.37
N SER A 245 -7.63 -23.61 -7.19
CA SER A 245 -7.70 -25.06 -6.93
C SER A 245 -7.03 -25.46 -5.60
N ARG A 246 -5.87 -24.88 -5.27
CA ARG A 246 -5.19 -25.10 -3.98
C ARG A 246 -6.01 -24.58 -2.80
N ILE A 247 -6.61 -23.40 -2.91
CA ILE A 247 -7.46 -22.83 -1.84
C ILE A 247 -8.68 -23.73 -1.60
N LYS A 248 -9.35 -24.18 -2.69
CA LYS A 248 -10.45 -25.15 -2.62
C LYS A 248 -10.04 -26.41 -1.84
N SER A 249 -8.98 -27.10 -2.28
CA SER A 249 -8.59 -28.38 -1.67
C SER A 249 -8.06 -28.25 -0.24
N ASN A 250 -7.45 -27.12 0.13
CA ASN A 250 -7.07 -26.87 1.54
C ASN A 250 -8.32 -26.64 2.42
N ILE A 251 -9.31 -25.90 1.95
CA ILE A 251 -10.57 -25.70 2.68
C ILE A 251 -11.33 -27.03 2.85
N GLU A 252 -11.45 -27.82 1.78
CA GLU A 252 -12.05 -29.17 1.83
C GLU A 252 -11.34 -30.07 2.86
N LEU A 253 -10.01 -30.06 2.86
CA LEU A 253 -9.20 -30.80 3.84
C LEU A 253 -9.38 -30.31 5.29
N MET A 254 -9.44 -28.99 5.51
CA MET A 254 -9.68 -28.40 6.84
C MET A 254 -11.08 -28.74 7.39
N VAL A 255 -12.11 -28.74 6.53
CA VAL A 255 -13.47 -29.11 6.95
C VAL A 255 -13.55 -30.61 7.25
N ALA A 256 -12.93 -31.46 6.43
CA ALA A 256 -12.88 -32.90 6.67
C ALA A 256 -12.11 -33.27 7.97
N THR A 257 -10.96 -32.65 8.21
CA THR A 257 -10.09 -32.98 9.37
C THR A 257 -10.54 -32.34 10.69
N SER A 258 -11.37 -31.30 10.66
CA SER A 258 -11.93 -30.65 11.86
C SER A 258 -13.21 -31.33 12.39
N GLY A 259 -13.65 -32.44 11.80
CA GLY A 259 -14.93 -33.07 12.13
C GLY A 259 -16.13 -32.29 11.59
N GLY A 260 -16.02 -31.82 10.33
CA GLY A 260 -17.10 -31.13 9.62
C GLY A 260 -17.32 -29.68 10.06
N LYS A 261 -16.29 -29.00 10.59
CA LYS A 261 -16.42 -27.58 10.98
C LYS A 261 -16.08 -26.70 9.79
N LYS A 262 -17.11 -26.09 9.20
CA LYS A 262 -17.02 -25.05 8.17
C LYS A 262 -16.00 -23.96 8.59
N VAL A 263 -15.17 -23.48 7.68
CA VAL A 263 -14.07 -22.54 7.98
C VAL A 263 -14.57 -21.11 8.21
N VAL A 264 -13.86 -20.34 9.03
CA VAL A 264 -14.00 -18.87 9.09
C VAL A 264 -12.89 -18.27 8.24
N VAL A 265 -13.27 -17.50 7.23
CA VAL A 265 -12.32 -16.85 6.31
C VAL A 265 -12.13 -15.40 6.73
N VAL A 266 -10.89 -14.92 6.74
CA VAL A 266 -10.50 -13.55 7.09
C VAL A 266 -9.70 -12.95 5.92
N PRO A 267 -10.37 -12.36 4.91
CA PRO A 267 -9.68 -11.63 3.85
C PRO A 267 -9.36 -10.18 4.26
N HIS A 268 -8.21 -9.66 3.86
CA HIS A 268 -7.83 -8.26 4.06
C HIS A 268 -7.70 -7.51 2.72
N SER A 269 -8.15 -6.26 2.66
CA SER A 269 -7.95 -5.34 1.53
C SER A 269 -8.36 -5.98 0.18
N MET A 270 -7.53 -5.90 -0.86
CA MET A 270 -7.76 -6.57 -2.16
C MET A 270 -8.04 -8.08 -2.04
N GLY A 271 -7.58 -8.75 -0.98
CA GLY A 271 -7.88 -10.15 -0.68
C GLY A 271 -9.38 -10.43 -0.52
N VAL A 272 -10.17 -9.42 -0.14
CA VAL A 272 -11.65 -9.46 -0.12
C VAL A 272 -12.21 -9.63 -1.53
N LEU A 273 -11.71 -8.88 -2.51
CA LEU A 273 -12.11 -9.03 -3.92
C LEU A 273 -11.64 -10.37 -4.51
N TYR A 274 -10.44 -10.82 -4.13
CA TYR A 274 -9.92 -12.14 -4.52
C TYR A 274 -10.76 -13.29 -3.94
N PHE A 275 -11.23 -13.16 -2.69
CA PHE A 275 -12.09 -14.19 -2.08
C PHE A 275 -13.53 -14.15 -2.61
N LEU A 276 -14.06 -12.97 -2.96
CA LEU A 276 -15.33 -12.85 -3.70
C LEU A 276 -15.25 -13.58 -5.06
N HIS A 277 -14.16 -13.36 -5.81
CA HIS A 277 -13.87 -14.11 -7.04
C HIS A 277 -13.78 -15.61 -6.80
N PHE A 278 -13.06 -16.04 -5.76
CA PHE A 278 -12.95 -17.45 -5.39
C PHE A 278 -14.31 -18.08 -5.09
N MET A 279 -15.20 -17.42 -4.33
CA MET A 279 -16.53 -17.96 -4.01
C MET A 279 -17.38 -18.24 -5.25
N LYS A 280 -17.27 -17.43 -6.32
CA LYS A 280 -17.95 -17.74 -7.59
C LYS A 280 -17.18 -18.71 -8.47
N TRP A 281 -15.86 -18.62 -8.52
CA TRP A 281 -15.02 -19.58 -9.22
C TRP A 281 -15.23 -21.00 -8.69
N VAL A 282 -15.37 -21.20 -7.38
CA VAL A 282 -15.52 -22.54 -6.79
C VAL A 282 -16.92 -23.13 -7.02
N GLU A 283 -17.98 -22.31 -7.03
CA GLU A 283 -19.32 -22.75 -7.42
C GLU A 283 -19.40 -23.13 -8.91
N ALA A 284 -18.74 -22.34 -9.78
CA ALA A 284 -18.84 -22.45 -11.23
C ALA A 284 -18.26 -23.77 -11.80
N PRO A 285 -18.84 -24.29 -12.91
CA PRO A 285 -18.43 -25.56 -13.51
C PRO A 285 -17.07 -25.49 -14.21
N LYS A 286 -16.38 -26.63 -14.25
CA LYS A 286 -15.17 -26.82 -15.06
C LYS A 286 -15.49 -26.71 -16.56
N PRO A 287 -14.59 -26.19 -17.40
CA PRO A 287 -13.20 -25.82 -17.09
C PRO A 287 -12.98 -24.39 -16.57
N MET A 288 -14.03 -23.55 -16.53
CA MET A 288 -13.88 -22.13 -16.19
C MET A 288 -13.80 -21.86 -14.67
N GLY A 289 -14.57 -22.63 -13.89
CA GLY A 289 -14.52 -22.66 -12.43
C GLY A 289 -13.98 -23.99 -11.87
N GLY A 290 -13.86 -24.04 -10.54
CA GLY A 290 -13.32 -25.17 -9.80
C GLY A 290 -14.24 -26.39 -9.68
N GLY A 291 -15.50 -26.28 -10.08
CA GLY A 291 -16.47 -27.37 -10.05
C GLY A 291 -16.71 -27.93 -8.64
N GLY A 292 -16.89 -27.06 -7.65
CA GLY A 292 -17.43 -27.42 -6.33
C GLY A 292 -18.96 -27.52 -6.32
N GLY A 293 -19.64 -26.81 -7.23
CA GLY A 293 -21.09 -26.77 -7.32
C GLY A 293 -21.74 -25.72 -6.41
N PRO A 294 -23.04 -25.45 -6.59
CA PRO A 294 -23.72 -24.27 -6.02
C PRO A 294 -23.92 -24.31 -4.50
N ASN A 295 -23.65 -25.44 -3.84
CA ASN A 295 -23.73 -25.58 -2.39
C ASN A 295 -22.35 -25.50 -1.71
N TRP A 296 -21.24 -25.46 -2.46
CA TRP A 296 -19.89 -25.62 -1.90
C TRP A 296 -19.60 -24.60 -0.78
N CYS A 297 -19.96 -23.33 -0.99
CA CYS A 297 -19.80 -22.28 0.03
C CYS A 297 -20.68 -22.56 1.27
N ALA A 298 -21.91 -23.04 1.08
CA ALA A 298 -22.81 -23.39 2.16
C ALA A 298 -22.33 -24.59 2.99
N GLU A 299 -21.66 -25.55 2.34
CA GLU A 299 -21.10 -26.75 2.98
C GLU A 299 -19.79 -26.44 3.70
N HIS A 300 -18.95 -25.54 3.17
CA HIS A 300 -17.57 -25.36 3.64
C HIS A 300 -17.29 -24.08 4.43
N ILE A 301 -18.10 -23.02 4.32
CA ILE A 301 -17.82 -21.71 4.95
C ILE A 301 -18.82 -21.40 6.09
N LYS A 302 -18.32 -21.01 7.26
CA LYS A 302 -19.10 -20.52 8.41
C LYS A 302 -19.34 -19.01 8.32
N ALA A 303 -18.29 -18.26 8.00
CA ALA A 303 -18.31 -16.81 7.92
C ALA A 303 -17.17 -16.28 7.04
N VAL A 304 -17.38 -15.10 6.45
CA VAL A 304 -16.34 -14.33 5.75
C VAL A 304 -16.20 -12.97 6.43
N MET A 305 -15.05 -12.72 7.04
CA MET A 305 -14.75 -11.56 7.88
C MET A 305 -13.82 -10.60 7.14
N ASN A 306 -14.41 -9.72 6.33
CA ASN A 306 -13.69 -8.89 5.37
C ASN A 306 -13.12 -7.63 6.05
N ILE A 307 -11.79 -7.57 6.20
CA ILE A 307 -11.09 -6.44 6.81
C ILE A 307 -10.72 -5.41 5.72
N GLY A 308 -11.27 -4.20 5.79
CA GLY A 308 -10.94 -3.09 4.87
C GLY A 308 -11.21 -3.40 3.40
N GLY A 309 -12.30 -4.12 3.09
CA GLY A 309 -12.55 -4.62 1.73
C GLY A 309 -12.97 -3.53 0.74
N PRO A 310 -12.20 -3.25 -0.33
CA PRO A 310 -12.54 -2.21 -1.31
C PRO A 310 -13.55 -2.73 -2.34
N PHE A 311 -14.74 -3.12 -1.90
CA PHE A 311 -15.77 -3.76 -2.73
C PHE A 311 -16.07 -2.96 -4.00
N LEU A 312 -16.28 -1.65 -3.84
CA LEU A 312 -16.56 -0.71 -4.94
C LEU A 312 -15.28 -0.15 -5.58
N GLY A 313 -14.08 -0.58 -5.17
CA GLY A 313 -12.82 0.04 -5.57
C GLY A 313 -12.45 1.27 -4.74
N VAL A 314 -11.34 1.93 -5.07
CA VAL A 314 -10.84 3.14 -4.38
C VAL A 314 -10.32 4.16 -5.40
N PRO A 315 -10.61 5.47 -5.23
CA PRO A 315 -10.04 6.54 -6.06
C PRO A 315 -8.50 6.53 -6.09
N LYS A 316 -7.87 6.08 -5.01
CA LYS A 316 -6.42 5.88 -4.86
C LYS A 316 -5.79 4.90 -5.86
N ALA A 317 -6.58 3.96 -6.42
CA ALA A 317 -6.13 3.10 -7.51
C ALA A 317 -6.01 3.89 -8.83
N VAL A 318 -6.87 4.90 -9.04
CA VAL A 318 -6.82 5.76 -10.22
C VAL A 318 -5.56 6.61 -10.20
N SER A 319 -5.29 7.37 -9.13
CA SER A 319 -4.10 8.22 -9.03
C SER A 319 -2.80 7.41 -9.13
N GLY A 320 -2.75 6.23 -8.52
CA GLY A 320 -1.66 5.26 -8.65
C GLY A 320 -1.39 4.82 -10.11
N LEU A 321 -2.43 4.45 -10.88
CA LEU A 321 -2.27 4.03 -12.27
C LEU A 321 -2.08 5.20 -13.25
N PHE A 322 -2.60 6.38 -12.90
CA PHE A 322 -2.59 7.59 -13.71
C PHE A 322 -1.25 8.34 -13.61
N SER A 323 -0.83 8.77 -12.42
CA SER A 323 0.42 9.53 -12.21
C SER A 323 1.48 8.85 -11.35
N ALA A 324 1.18 7.67 -10.77
CA ALA A 324 2.02 6.99 -9.77
C ALA A 324 2.24 7.78 -8.46
N GLU A 325 1.38 8.76 -8.18
CA GLU A 325 1.42 9.60 -6.98
C GLU A 325 0.39 9.16 -5.92
N ALA A 326 0.28 7.87 -5.64
CA ALA A 326 -0.41 7.44 -4.44
C ALA A 326 0.35 7.97 -3.20
N LYS A 327 -0.36 8.46 -2.18
CA LYS A 327 0.23 8.94 -0.91
C LYS A 327 1.07 7.85 -0.21
N ASP A 328 0.84 6.59 -0.56
CA ASP A 328 1.60 5.38 -0.22
C ASP A 328 3.02 5.33 -0.83
N ILE A 329 3.48 6.41 -1.45
CA ILE A 329 4.89 6.82 -1.37
C ILE A 329 5.43 6.70 0.07
N ALA A 330 4.59 6.84 1.11
CA ALA A 330 4.91 6.46 2.48
C ALA A 330 5.30 4.98 2.65
N ILE A 331 4.57 4.02 2.05
CA ILE A 331 4.91 2.58 2.07
C ILE A 331 6.20 2.34 1.29
N ALA A 332 6.37 2.95 0.11
CA ALA A 332 7.60 2.82 -0.66
C ALA A 332 8.83 3.41 0.07
N ARG A 333 8.67 4.54 0.77
CA ARG A 333 9.70 5.13 1.66
C ARG A 333 9.96 4.28 2.91
N ALA A 334 8.95 3.60 3.46
CA ALA A 334 9.13 2.72 4.63
C ALA A 334 9.80 1.38 4.26
N ILE A 335 9.49 0.85 3.07
CA ILE A 335 10.13 -0.32 2.47
C ILE A 335 11.58 0.00 2.10
N ALA A 336 11.81 1.15 1.46
CA ALA A 336 13.14 1.55 1.02
C ALA A 336 13.30 3.09 0.96
N PRO A 337 13.78 3.73 2.05
CA PRO A 337 13.92 5.19 2.10
C PRO A 337 14.72 5.74 0.91
N GLY A 338 15.90 5.17 0.66
CA GLY A 338 16.79 5.58 -0.44
C GLY A 338 16.34 5.18 -1.85
N VAL A 339 15.34 4.30 -2.03
CA VAL A 339 14.86 3.92 -3.38
C VAL A 339 14.06 5.04 -4.04
N LEU A 340 13.49 5.94 -3.26
CA LEU A 340 12.77 7.13 -3.75
C LEU A 340 13.56 8.43 -3.61
N ASP A 341 14.78 8.39 -3.07
CA ASP A 341 15.71 9.51 -3.18
C ASP A 341 16.19 9.65 -4.62
N ARG A 342 16.33 10.89 -5.09
CA ARG A 342 16.73 11.23 -6.48
C ARG A 342 18.11 10.71 -6.86
N ASP A 343 18.91 10.29 -5.88
CA ASP A 343 20.30 9.89 -6.07
C ASP A 343 20.47 8.39 -6.43
N VAL A 344 19.43 7.55 -6.28
CA VAL A 344 19.54 6.08 -6.49
C VAL A 344 18.97 5.60 -7.83
N PHE A 345 17.99 6.30 -8.39
CA PHE A 345 17.44 6.05 -9.73
C PHE A 345 17.59 7.27 -10.67
N GLY A 346 18.29 8.32 -10.22
CA GLY A 346 18.32 9.60 -10.92
C GLY A 346 16.95 10.27 -10.95
N PHE A 347 16.72 11.08 -11.99
CA PHE A 347 15.46 11.81 -12.15
C PHE A 347 14.27 10.95 -12.62
N GLN A 348 14.46 9.68 -13.01
CA GLN A 348 13.45 8.89 -13.72
C GLN A 348 12.76 7.80 -12.87
N THR A 349 12.96 7.79 -11.55
CA THR A 349 12.40 6.80 -10.60
C THR A 349 10.93 6.49 -10.82
N LEU A 350 10.09 7.53 -10.94
CA LEU A 350 8.63 7.38 -11.07
C LEU A 350 8.22 6.72 -12.39
N GLN A 351 9.00 6.86 -13.47
CA GLN A 351 8.68 6.24 -14.76
C GLN A 351 8.94 4.72 -14.72
N HIS A 352 10.03 4.28 -14.07
CA HIS A 352 10.28 2.87 -13.79
C HIS A 352 9.20 2.26 -12.90
N VAL A 353 8.84 2.94 -11.80
CA VAL A 353 7.78 2.49 -10.88
C VAL A 353 6.42 2.44 -11.57
N MET A 354 6.06 3.44 -12.38
CA MET A 354 4.85 3.44 -13.20
C MET A 354 4.82 2.27 -14.18
N ARG A 355 5.90 2.04 -14.93
CA ARG A 355 5.98 0.93 -15.90
C ARG A 355 5.81 -0.43 -15.22
N MET A 356 6.42 -0.64 -14.05
CA MET A 356 6.26 -1.87 -13.27
C MET A 356 4.84 -2.02 -12.72
N THR A 357 4.32 -1.00 -12.03
CA THR A 357 2.97 -1.06 -11.41
C THR A 357 1.85 -1.20 -12.43
N ARG A 358 1.99 -0.60 -13.62
CA ARG A 358 1.09 -0.82 -14.79
C ARG A 358 1.15 -2.24 -15.38
N THR A 359 2.01 -3.13 -14.87
CA THR A 359 1.97 -4.58 -15.19
C THR A 359 1.30 -5.42 -14.09
N TRP A 360 1.05 -4.86 -12.90
CA TRP A 360 0.39 -5.56 -11.80
C TRP A 360 -1.13 -5.53 -11.98
N ASP A 361 -1.64 -6.32 -12.92
CA ASP A 361 -3.05 -6.34 -13.35
C ASP A 361 -4.06 -6.48 -12.20
N SER A 362 -3.69 -7.16 -11.11
CA SER A 362 -4.41 -7.20 -9.82
C SER A 362 -4.93 -5.83 -9.34
N THR A 363 -4.12 -4.77 -9.47
CA THR A 363 -4.44 -3.39 -9.03
C THR A 363 -5.72 -2.88 -9.66
N MET A 364 -6.01 -3.33 -10.87
CA MET A 364 -7.17 -2.92 -11.65
C MET A 364 -8.48 -3.48 -11.09
N SER A 365 -8.45 -4.49 -10.21
CA SER A 365 -9.62 -4.93 -9.44
C SER A 365 -10.14 -3.83 -8.49
N MET A 366 -9.30 -2.87 -8.13
CA MET A 366 -9.58 -1.80 -7.17
C MET A 366 -9.94 -0.46 -7.84
N ILE A 367 -10.05 -0.38 -9.17
CA ILE A 367 -10.63 0.79 -9.85
C ILE A 367 -12.11 0.95 -9.40
N PRO A 368 -12.61 2.19 -9.23
CA PRO A 368 -14.01 2.47 -8.91
C PRO A 368 -15.01 1.70 -9.79
N LYS A 369 -16.02 1.09 -9.14
CA LYS A 369 -17.09 0.28 -9.75
C LYS A 369 -18.46 0.93 -9.54
N GLY A 370 -19.36 0.72 -10.50
CA GLY A 370 -20.73 1.20 -10.49
C GLY A 370 -20.92 2.64 -10.98
N GLY A 371 -19.88 3.22 -11.60
CA GLY A 371 -19.96 4.51 -12.29
C GLY A 371 -20.44 5.66 -11.41
N ASP A 372 -21.01 6.67 -12.05
CA ASP A 372 -21.51 7.88 -11.39
C ASP A 372 -22.77 7.59 -10.54
N THR A 373 -23.44 6.45 -10.77
CA THR A 373 -24.56 5.95 -9.94
C THR A 373 -24.13 5.63 -8.51
N ILE A 374 -22.89 5.14 -8.33
CA ILE A 374 -22.31 4.82 -7.03
C ILE A 374 -21.47 5.96 -6.48
N TRP A 375 -20.59 6.55 -7.31
CA TRP A 375 -19.55 7.49 -6.84
C TRP A 375 -19.97 8.96 -6.91
N GLY A 376 -21.13 9.27 -7.49
CA GLY A 376 -21.56 10.63 -7.78
C GLY A 376 -21.11 11.12 -9.15
N GLY A 377 -21.84 12.09 -9.69
CA GLY A 377 -21.50 12.78 -10.94
C GLY A 377 -20.87 14.16 -10.70
N LEU A 378 -20.97 15.06 -11.67
CA LEU A 378 -20.36 16.40 -11.59
C LEU A 378 -20.84 17.23 -10.38
N ASP A 379 -22.11 17.12 -9.99
CA ASP A 379 -22.71 18.03 -8.98
C ASP A 379 -23.26 17.36 -7.73
N TRP A 380 -23.22 16.03 -7.62
CA TRP A 380 -23.75 15.27 -6.49
C TRP A 380 -22.80 14.14 -6.07
N SER A 381 -22.83 13.75 -4.80
CA SER A 381 -22.24 12.47 -4.36
C SER A 381 -22.99 11.91 -3.14
N PRO A 382 -22.82 10.61 -2.81
CA PRO A 382 -23.41 10.02 -1.61
C PRO A 382 -23.00 10.74 -0.33
N GLU A 383 -21.78 11.26 -0.26
CA GLU A 383 -21.16 11.90 0.91
C GLU A 383 -21.49 13.39 1.06
N GLU A 384 -22.37 13.96 0.23
CA GLU A 384 -22.66 15.41 0.24
C GLU A 384 -23.07 15.93 1.64
N GLY A 385 -22.38 16.97 2.13
CA GLY A 385 -22.55 17.47 3.50
C GLY A 385 -21.78 16.70 4.58
N HIS A 386 -20.88 15.77 4.20
CA HIS A 386 -19.81 15.30 5.08
C HIS A 386 -18.93 16.47 5.50
N ALA A 387 -18.77 16.68 6.81
CA ALA A 387 -17.89 17.70 7.36
C ALA A 387 -16.56 17.07 7.81
N CYS A 388 -15.44 17.53 7.26
CA CYS A 388 -14.11 17.11 7.69
C CYS A 388 -13.72 17.74 9.02
N SER A 389 -14.39 17.31 10.09
CA SER A 389 -14.07 17.74 11.45
C SER A 389 -12.73 17.17 11.90
N SER A 390 -11.68 17.99 11.87
CA SER A 390 -10.53 17.79 12.75
C SER A 390 -11.05 17.63 14.19
N LYS A 391 -10.88 16.45 14.79
CA LYS A 391 -11.24 16.21 16.19
C LYS A 391 -10.47 17.22 17.05
N LYS A 392 -11.15 18.23 17.61
CA LYS A 392 -10.55 19.15 18.58
C LYS A 392 -9.99 18.32 19.74
N ASN A 393 -8.74 18.58 20.13
CA ASN A 393 -8.21 18.05 21.38
C ASN A 393 -9.11 18.48 22.55
N ASN A 394 -9.35 17.57 23.50
CA ASN A 394 -10.18 17.84 24.67
C ASN A 394 -9.55 18.91 25.57
N ASN A 395 -9.97 20.16 25.40
CA ASN A 395 -10.04 21.15 26.46
C ASN A 395 -11.45 21.77 26.41
N GLY A 396 -12.16 21.71 27.54
CA GLY A 396 -13.60 21.95 27.58
C GLY A 396 -13.98 23.43 27.51
N GLN A 397 -14.40 23.90 26.34
CA GLN A 397 -15.23 25.10 26.17
C GLN A 397 -16.35 24.81 25.18
N ILE A 398 -17.58 24.80 25.69
CA ILE A 398 -18.81 24.69 24.89
C ILE A 398 -19.22 26.11 24.52
N GLU A 399 -18.71 26.61 23.39
CA GLU A 399 -19.27 27.80 22.75
C GLU A 399 -20.35 27.36 21.75
N GLY A 400 -21.60 27.51 22.15
CA GLY A 400 -22.77 27.20 21.33
C GLY A 400 -23.01 28.24 20.25
N TYR A 401 -22.32 28.10 19.11
CA TYR A 401 -22.67 28.82 17.88
C TYR A 401 -23.72 28.03 17.09
N ASN A 402 -24.87 28.67 16.81
CA ASN A 402 -25.95 28.13 15.99
C ASN A 402 -25.51 28.01 14.52
N ARG A 403 -24.80 26.93 14.19
CA ARG A 403 -24.22 26.70 12.85
C ARG A 403 -25.20 26.07 11.85
N THR A 404 -26.45 26.53 11.87
CA THR A 404 -27.55 25.98 11.08
C THR A 404 -27.88 26.81 9.83
N GLU A 405 -27.47 28.07 9.77
CA GLU A 405 -27.90 29.02 8.73
C GLU A 405 -26.78 29.35 7.72
N ASP A 406 -25.52 29.53 8.16
CA ASP A 406 -24.39 29.87 7.26
C ASP A 406 -23.95 28.74 6.31
N LEU A 407 -24.32 27.49 6.59
CA LEU A 407 -23.95 26.33 5.74
C LEU A 407 -24.69 26.29 4.39
N ALA A 408 -25.64 27.19 4.15
CA ALA A 408 -26.42 27.25 2.91
C ALA A 408 -25.71 27.97 1.74
N ASN A 409 -24.66 28.76 1.99
CA ASN A 409 -24.08 29.70 1.01
C ASN A 409 -22.65 29.37 0.53
N SER A 410 -22.01 28.30 1.03
CA SER A 410 -20.75 27.78 0.46
C SER A 410 -21.05 26.56 -0.41
N GLY A 411 -20.62 26.57 -1.68
CA GLY A 411 -20.78 25.44 -2.60
C GLY A 411 -20.17 24.16 -2.03
N GLY A 412 -21.00 23.13 -1.80
CA GLY A 412 -20.56 21.87 -1.19
C GLY A 412 -19.59 21.09 -2.09
N VAL A 413 -18.59 20.44 -1.45
CA VAL A 413 -17.51 19.69 -2.12
C VAL A 413 -18.05 18.65 -3.11
N LYS A 414 -17.61 18.73 -4.37
CA LYS A 414 -18.11 17.90 -5.47
C LYS A 414 -17.33 16.59 -5.64
N TYR A 415 -17.45 15.70 -4.65
CA TYR A 415 -16.68 14.44 -4.60
C TYR A 415 -16.87 13.48 -5.79
N GLY A 416 -17.96 13.57 -6.57
CA GLY A 416 -18.11 12.79 -7.80
C GLY A 416 -17.05 13.13 -8.88
N ARG A 417 -16.40 14.29 -8.78
CA ARG A 417 -15.28 14.74 -9.63
C ARG A 417 -13.95 14.09 -9.21
N ILE A 418 -13.82 12.77 -9.43
CA ILE A 418 -12.65 11.97 -9.01
C ILE A 418 -11.30 12.58 -9.42
N ILE A 419 -11.19 13.16 -10.62
CA ILE A 419 -10.08 14.04 -11.02
C ILE A 419 -10.62 15.37 -11.53
N SER A 420 -10.05 16.49 -11.09
CA SER A 420 -10.31 17.84 -11.62
C SER A 420 -8.98 18.52 -11.99
N PHE A 421 -8.86 19.04 -13.20
CA PHE A 421 -7.66 19.78 -13.65
C PHE A 421 -7.78 21.27 -13.33
N GLY A 422 -7.18 21.68 -12.20
CA GLY A 422 -7.33 23.02 -11.61
C GLY A 422 -8.27 23.02 -10.39
N LYS A 423 -7.95 23.83 -9.38
CA LYS A 423 -8.78 23.98 -8.17
C LYS A 423 -10.06 24.78 -8.48
N ASP A 424 -9.92 25.83 -9.27
CA ASP A 424 -11.02 26.58 -9.88
C ASP A 424 -12.01 25.64 -10.59
N VAL A 425 -11.51 24.72 -11.41
CA VAL A 425 -12.30 23.68 -12.09
C VAL A 425 -12.98 22.70 -11.12
N ALA A 426 -12.34 22.38 -9.99
CA ALA A 426 -12.96 21.55 -8.95
C ALA A 426 -14.15 22.26 -8.27
N ASP A 427 -14.08 23.59 -8.12
CA ASP A 427 -15.05 24.42 -7.40
C ASP A 427 -16.15 25.03 -8.32
N LEU A 428 -15.94 25.10 -9.64
CA LEU A 428 -16.89 25.64 -10.64
C LEU A 428 -18.23 24.88 -10.71
N HIS A 429 -19.31 25.57 -11.13
CA HIS A 429 -20.58 24.91 -11.45
C HIS A 429 -20.48 24.15 -12.79
N SER A 430 -21.16 23.01 -12.94
CA SER A 430 -20.98 22.12 -14.10
C SER A 430 -21.30 22.74 -15.45
N THR A 431 -22.23 23.70 -15.51
CA THR A 431 -22.57 24.47 -16.73
C THR A 431 -21.40 25.27 -17.29
N ASP A 432 -20.43 25.59 -16.44
CA ASP A 432 -19.36 26.55 -16.72
C ASP A 432 -18.04 25.83 -17.05
N ILE A 433 -18.04 24.49 -16.97
CA ILE A 433 -16.89 23.63 -17.27
C ILE A 433 -16.79 23.42 -18.78
N GLY A 434 -15.97 24.22 -19.44
CA GLY A 434 -15.64 24.09 -20.86
C GLY A 434 -14.78 22.85 -21.16
N SER A 435 -15.36 21.65 -21.09
CA SER A 435 -14.70 20.37 -21.42
C SER A 435 -14.64 20.10 -22.92
N VAL A 436 -13.50 19.61 -23.42
CA VAL A 436 -13.31 19.13 -24.80
C VAL A 436 -13.08 17.62 -24.80
N ASP A 437 -13.82 16.85 -25.61
CA ASP A 437 -13.68 15.39 -25.65
C ASP A 437 -12.30 14.97 -26.21
N PHE A 438 -11.54 14.25 -25.38
CA PHE A 438 -10.20 13.74 -25.69
C PHE A 438 -10.21 12.42 -26.45
N ARG A 439 -11.33 11.68 -26.51
CA ARG A 439 -11.42 10.35 -27.15
C ARG A 439 -11.04 10.39 -28.64
N GLY A 440 -11.36 11.50 -29.31
CA GLY A 440 -11.00 11.75 -30.71
C GLY A 440 -9.65 12.44 -30.92
N ALA A 441 -8.89 12.73 -29.86
CA ALA A 441 -7.63 13.48 -29.97
C ALA A 441 -6.53 12.64 -30.65
N LEU A 442 -5.95 13.20 -31.70
CA LEU A 442 -4.82 12.59 -32.39
C LEU A 442 -3.58 12.56 -31.48
N LYS A 443 -3.19 11.35 -31.05
CA LYS A 443 -1.87 11.09 -30.47
C LYS A 443 -0.81 11.33 -31.55
N GLY A 444 0.28 12.00 -31.18
CA GLY A 444 1.30 12.42 -32.14
C GLY A 444 2.71 12.34 -31.57
N ASN A 445 3.68 12.09 -32.44
CA ASN A 445 5.07 11.92 -32.05
C ASN A 445 5.64 13.22 -31.41
N ASN A 446 6.12 13.13 -30.18
CA ASN A 446 6.94 14.19 -29.60
C ASN A 446 8.32 14.25 -30.26
N LEU A 447 8.89 15.45 -30.38
CA LEU A 447 10.26 15.67 -30.89
C LEU A 447 11.39 15.18 -29.93
N ALA A 448 11.04 14.56 -28.80
CA ALA A 448 11.96 14.12 -27.74
C ALA A 448 12.84 12.90 -28.08
N ASN A 449 12.97 12.55 -29.37
CA ASN A 449 13.58 11.31 -29.89
C ASN A 449 15.13 11.25 -29.79
N ILE A 450 15.73 12.04 -28.88
CA ILE A 450 17.20 12.20 -28.74
C ILE A 450 17.62 12.34 -27.26
N THR A 451 16.77 12.93 -26.41
CA THR A 451 17.10 13.33 -25.03
C THR A 451 16.61 12.35 -23.95
N CYS A 452 15.43 11.75 -24.08
CA CYS A 452 14.90 10.79 -23.11
C CYS A 452 15.43 9.38 -23.41
N ARG A 453 16.63 9.04 -22.92
CA ARG A 453 17.37 7.84 -23.36
C ARG A 453 16.99 6.52 -22.69
N ASP A 454 16.56 6.53 -21.44
CA ASP A 454 16.56 5.30 -20.62
C ASP A 454 15.17 4.73 -20.29
N VAL A 455 14.10 5.55 -20.23
CA VAL A 455 12.73 5.08 -19.90
C VAL A 455 11.66 5.64 -20.85
N TRP A 456 11.07 4.75 -21.66
CA TRP A 456 9.87 5.05 -22.45
C TRP A 456 8.60 4.57 -21.74
N THR A 457 7.54 5.38 -21.81
CA THR A 457 6.20 5.13 -21.24
C THR A 457 5.14 5.64 -22.23
N GLU A 458 3.88 5.18 -22.12
CA GLU A 458 2.82 5.53 -23.08
C GLU A 458 2.54 7.03 -23.20
N TYR A 459 2.93 7.84 -22.20
CA TYR A 459 2.85 9.31 -22.26
C TYR A 459 3.77 9.95 -23.31
N HIS A 460 4.84 9.27 -23.72
CA HIS A 460 5.73 9.73 -24.79
C HIS A 460 5.08 9.53 -26.16
N ASP A 461 4.37 8.41 -26.36
CA ASP A 461 3.61 8.08 -27.57
C ASP A 461 2.35 8.96 -27.73
N MET A 462 1.83 9.48 -26.62
CA MET A 462 0.59 10.27 -26.59
C MET A 462 0.76 11.70 -27.15
N GLY A 463 1.96 12.25 -27.04
CA GLY A 463 2.30 13.59 -27.53
C GLY A 463 1.72 14.75 -26.73
N ILE A 464 2.28 15.95 -26.89
CA ILE A 464 1.74 17.20 -26.30
C ILE A 464 0.25 17.38 -26.65
N GLY A 465 -0.18 17.00 -27.85
CA GLY A 465 -1.59 17.07 -28.27
C GLY A 465 -2.52 16.21 -27.42
N GLY A 466 -2.21 14.93 -27.23
CA GLY A 466 -3.02 14.04 -26.39
C GLY A 466 -2.93 14.37 -24.90
N ILE A 467 -1.77 14.86 -24.43
CA ILE A 467 -1.60 15.35 -23.05
C ILE A 467 -2.49 16.58 -22.79
N LYS A 468 -2.49 17.55 -23.72
CA LYS A 468 -3.37 18.72 -23.63
C LYS A 468 -4.84 18.32 -23.68
N ALA A 469 -5.23 17.40 -24.57
CA ALA A 469 -6.62 16.94 -24.67
C ALA A 469 -7.15 16.35 -23.34
N VAL A 470 -6.34 15.54 -22.64
CA VAL A 470 -6.69 15.02 -21.30
C VAL A 470 -6.88 16.16 -20.27
N ALA A 471 -6.00 17.17 -20.27
CA ALA A 471 -6.14 18.33 -19.39
C ALA A 471 -7.28 19.29 -19.81
N ASP A 472 -7.74 19.24 -21.06
CA ASP A 472 -8.84 20.04 -21.60
C ASP A 472 -10.21 19.36 -21.53
N TYR A 473 -10.28 18.09 -21.11
CA TYR A 473 -11.53 17.47 -20.63
C TYR A 473 -11.97 18.01 -19.26
N LYS A 474 -11.05 18.62 -18.51
CA LYS A 474 -11.24 19.31 -17.21
C LYS A 474 -11.61 18.43 -16.03
N VAL A 475 -12.69 17.63 -16.10
CA VAL A 475 -13.19 16.85 -14.96
C VAL A 475 -13.49 15.42 -15.38
N TYR A 476 -13.08 14.47 -14.55
CA TYR A 476 -13.36 13.06 -14.70
C TYR A 476 -14.16 12.52 -13.51
N THR A 477 -15.36 12.04 -13.80
CA THR A 477 -16.20 11.22 -12.91
C THR A 477 -15.88 9.72 -13.06
N ALA A 478 -16.53 8.87 -12.27
CA ALA A 478 -16.24 7.43 -12.23
C ALA A 478 -16.50 6.71 -13.57
N ASP A 479 -17.50 7.12 -14.36
CA ASP A 479 -17.73 6.55 -15.69
C ASP A 479 -16.61 6.97 -16.68
N SER A 480 -16.27 8.25 -16.71
CA SER A 480 -15.24 8.79 -17.62
C SER A 480 -13.80 8.36 -17.30
N ILE A 481 -13.53 7.91 -16.07
CA ILE A 481 -12.19 7.51 -15.63
C ILE A 481 -11.69 6.25 -16.37
N LEU A 482 -12.61 5.41 -16.83
CA LEU A 482 -12.27 4.23 -17.63
C LEU A 482 -11.78 4.64 -19.01
N ASP A 483 -12.42 5.62 -19.66
CA ASP A 483 -11.96 6.18 -20.94
C ASP A 483 -10.58 6.84 -20.81
N LEU A 484 -10.35 7.57 -19.71
CA LEU A 484 -9.04 8.15 -19.41
C LEU A 484 -7.95 7.07 -19.38
N LEU A 485 -8.16 5.99 -18.60
CA LEU A 485 -7.18 4.91 -18.48
C LEU A 485 -7.01 4.14 -19.80
N HIS A 486 -8.05 3.96 -20.62
CA HIS A 486 -7.92 3.38 -21.97
C HIS A 486 -7.08 4.27 -22.87
N PHE A 487 -7.21 5.59 -22.76
CA PHE A 487 -6.42 6.54 -23.53
C PHE A 487 -4.95 6.58 -23.06
N VAL A 488 -4.66 6.61 -21.76
CA VAL A 488 -3.28 6.79 -21.25
C VAL A 488 -2.49 5.50 -20.98
N ALA A 489 -3.17 4.35 -20.92
CA ALA A 489 -2.56 3.05 -20.61
C ALA A 489 -3.26 1.89 -21.37
N PRO A 490 -3.36 1.94 -22.72
CA PRO A 490 -4.17 1.00 -23.49
C PRO A 490 -3.77 -0.48 -23.34
N LYS A 491 -2.47 -0.77 -23.16
CA LYS A 491 -1.99 -2.16 -22.95
C LYS A 491 -2.47 -2.73 -21.60
N MET A 492 -2.34 -1.95 -20.54
CA MET A 492 -2.84 -2.27 -19.20
C MET A 492 -4.36 -2.49 -19.24
N MET A 493 -5.12 -1.57 -19.84
CA MET A 493 -6.58 -1.70 -19.97
C MET A 493 -7.01 -2.91 -20.82
N LYS A 494 -6.29 -3.23 -21.90
CA LYS A 494 -6.52 -4.45 -22.70
C LYS A 494 -6.37 -5.73 -21.86
N ARG A 495 -5.36 -5.82 -20.99
CA ARG A 495 -5.17 -7.00 -20.11
C ARG A 495 -6.23 -7.04 -18.99
N GLY A 496 -6.36 -5.97 -18.22
CA GLY A 496 -7.31 -5.93 -17.10
C GLY A 496 -8.77 -6.08 -17.53
N GLY A 497 -9.17 -5.53 -18.69
CA GLY A 497 -10.51 -5.67 -19.25
C GLY A 497 -10.91 -7.11 -19.62
N ALA A 498 -9.94 -8.03 -19.75
CA ALA A 498 -10.19 -9.46 -19.90
C ALA A 498 -10.49 -10.17 -18.56
N HIS A 499 -10.11 -9.57 -17.43
CA HIS A 499 -10.17 -10.18 -16.09
C HIS A 499 -11.03 -9.44 -15.07
N PHE A 500 -11.41 -8.19 -15.34
CA PHE A 500 -12.12 -7.32 -14.41
C PHE A 500 -13.28 -6.57 -15.09
N SER A 501 -14.11 -5.95 -14.27
CA SER A 501 -15.32 -5.24 -14.66
C SER A 501 -15.70 -4.21 -13.61
N TYR A 502 -16.44 -3.19 -14.04
CA TYR A 502 -16.64 -1.94 -13.32
C TYR A 502 -18.10 -1.44 -13.38
N GLY A 503 -18.99 -2.19 -14.03
CA GLY A 503 -20.36 -1.76 -14.29
C GLY A 503 -21.33 -2.10 -13.16
N ILE A 504 -22.60 -2.04 -13.50
CA ILE A 504 -23.73 -2.57 -12.73
C ILE A 504 -24.47 -3.52 -13.67
N ALA A 505 -24.87 -4.70 -13.19
CA ALA A 505 -25.68 -5.60 -14.00
C ALA A 505 -27.12 -5.09 -14.15
N ASP A 506 -27.61 -4.97 -15.38
CA ASP A 506 -29.04 -4.77 -15.66
C ASP A 506 -29.86 -5.98 -15.17
N ASP A 507 -29.42 -7.18 -15.56
CA ASP A 507 -29.99 -8.49 -15.21
C ASP A 507 -28.85 -9.47 -14.86
N LEU A 508 -28.82 -9.97 -13.62
CA LEU A 508 -27.80 -10.91 -13.14
C LEU A 508 -27.99 -12.35 -13.64
N SER A 509 -29.07 -12.64 -14.37
CA SER A 509 -29.31 -13.94 -15.02
C SER A 509 -28.75 -14.03 -16.45
N ASP A 510 -28.22 -12.93 -16.99
CA ASP A 510 -27.51 -12.91 -18.27
C ASP A 510 -26.22 -13.76 -18.17
N LYS A 511 -26.11 -14.77 -19.06
CA LYS A 511 -24.97 -15.69 -19.15
C LYS A 511 -23.61 -15.02 -19.34
N LYS A 512 -23.53 -13.75 -19.72
CA LYS A 512 -22.24 -13.04 -19.70
C LYS A 512 -21.62 -13.02 -18.29
N TYR A 513 -22.45 -12.99 -17.24
CA TYR A 513 -22.01 -12.99 -15.84
C TYR A 513 -21.49 -14.35 -15.34
N ASP A 514 -21.65 -15.42 -16.14
CA ASP A 514 -20.93 -16.68 -15.95
C ASP A 514 -19.42 -16.53 -16.22
N HIS A 515 -18.95 -15.46 -16.89
CA HIS A 515 -17.53 -15.27 -17.17
C HIS A 515 -16.76 -14.69 -15.98
N PHE A 516 -15.56 -15.21 -15.71
CA PHE A 516 -14.73 -14.88 -14.55
C PHE A 516 -14.38 -13.39 -14.38
N LYS A 517 -14.54 -12.57 -15.42
CA LYS A 517 -14.28 -11.12 -15.36
C LYS A 517 -15.26 -10.34 -14.47
N TYR A 518 -16.41 -10.94 -14.14
CA TYR A 518 -17.48 -10.32 -13.35
C TYR A 518 -17.47 -10.75 -11.89
N TRP A 519 -16.81 -11.86 -11.56
CA TRP A 519 -16.85 -12.48 -10.23
C TRP A 519 -16.17 -11.68 -9.11
N SER A 520 -15.37 -10.67 -9.46
CA SER A 520 -14.76 -9.72 -8.51
C SER A 520 -15.50 -8.38 -8.43
N ASN A 521 -16.54 -8.15 -9.24
CA ASN A 521 -17.41 -6.99 -9.14
C ASN A 521 -18.71 -7.34 -8.37
N PRO A 522 -18.90 -6.86 -7.14
CA PRO A 522 -20.09 -7.16 -6.33
C PRO A 522 -21.39 -6.54 -6.88
N LEU A 523 -21.30 -5.70 -7.93
CA LEU A 523 -22.44 -5.14 -8.67
C LEU A 523 -22.72 -5.87 -10.00
N GLU A 524 -21.89 -6.84 -10.37
CA GLU A 524 -22.05 -7.70 -11.56
C GLU A 524 -21.98 -9.20 -11.21
N THR A 525 -22.12 -9.56 -9.93
CA THR A 525 -22.26 -10.94 -9.48
C THR A 525 -23.19 -11.07 -8.27
N THR A 526 -23.59 -12.31 -7.96
CA THR A 526 -24.42 -12.66 -6.81
C THR A 526 -23.58 -13.16 -5.63
N LEU A 527 -24.15 -13.21 -4.43
CA LEU A 527 -23.63 -14.03 -3.34
C LEU A 527 -23.91 -15.53 -3.58
N PRO A 528 -23.20 -16.45 -2.89
CA PRO A 528 -23.44 -17.89 -3.00
C PRO A 528 -24.80 -18.34 -2.45
N ASN A 529 -25.21 -19.58 -2.72
CA ASN A 529 -26.44 -20.15 -2.14
C ASN A 529 -26.23 -20.66 -0.70
N ALA A 530 -25.86 -19.77 0.22
CA ALA A 530 -25.39 -20.13 1.57
C ALA A 530 -26.10 -19.34 2.70
N PRO A 531 -27.39 -19.61 2.98
CA PRO A 531 -28.17 -18.83 3.96
C PRO A 531 -27.65 -18.90 5.41
N ASP A 532 -27.01 -20.02 5.80
CA ASP A 532 -26.39 -20.17 7.14
C ASP A 532 -25.06 -19.42 7.30
N MET A 533 -24.49 -18.94 6.19
CA MET A 533 -23.23 -18.21 6.19
C MET A 533 -23.45 -16.78 6.72
N GLU A 534 -22.39 -16.17 7.23
CA GLU A 534 -22.39 -14.78 7.68
C GLU A 534 -21.29 -14.01 6.95
N ILE A 535 -21.57 -12.78 6.52
CA ILE A 535 -20.59 -11.91 5.87
C ILE A 535 -20.47 -10.64 6.70
N PHE A 536 -19.24 -10.32 7.11
CA PHE A 536 -18.92 -9.11 7.86
C PHE A 536 -18.12 -8.17 6.96
N SER A 537 -18.48 -6.88 6.97
CA SER A 537 -17.61 -5.79 6.50
C SER A 537 -17.03 -5.08 7.73
N MET A 538 -15.73 -5.24 7.92
CA MET A 538 -14.99 -4.81 9.12
C MET A 538 -13.96 -3.75 8.71
N TYR A 539 -14.10 -2.49 9.13
CA TYR A 539 -13.22 -1.43 8.65
C TYR A 539 -13.07 -0.27 9.65
N GLY A 540 -12.03 0.53 9.43
CA GLY A 540 -11.74 1.71 10.24
C GLY A 540 -12.58 2.92 9.85
N VAL A 541 -12.83 3.79 10.83
CA VAL A 541 -13.55 5.06 10.63
C VAL A 541 -12.96 6.17 11.49
N GLY A 542 -13.24 7.41 11.11
CA GLY A 542 -12.69 8.63 11.70
C GLY A 542 -11.30 9.01 11.18
N ILE A 543 -10.93 8.58 9.97
CA ILE A 543 -9.64 8.91 9.31
C ILE A 543 -9.90 9.58 7.95
N PRO A 544 -9.29 10.75 7.65
CA PRO A 544 -9.34 11.37 6.33
C PRO A 544 -8.77 10.44 5.25
N THR A 545 -9.63 10.01 4.34
CA THR A 545 -9.36 8.95 3.35
C THR A 545 -9.57 9.48 1.94
N GLU A 546 -8.68 9.12 1.01
CA GLU A 546 -8.58 9.74 -0.32
C GLU A 546 -9.82 9.47 -1.20
N ARG A 547 -10.45 10.54 -1.73
CA ARG A 547 -11.76 10.47 -2.42
C ARG A 547 -11.81 11.08 -3.81
N ALA A 548 -11.08 12.17 -4.03
CA ALA A 548 -10.97 12.87 -5.31
C ALA A 548 -9.67 13.70 -5.32
N TYR A 549 -9.24 14.16 -6.50
CA TYR A 549 -7.94 14.79 -6.69
C TYR A 549 -8.02 16.05 -7.55
N VAL A 550 -7.37 17.12 -7.09
CA VAL A 550 -7.03 18.28 -7.92
C VAL A 550 -5.67 17.99 -8.58
N TYR A 551 -5.66 17.94 -9.90
CA TYR A 551 -4.47 17.73 -10.72
C TYR A 551 -4.04 19.00 -11.43
N LYS A 552 -2.75 19.09 -11.72
CA LYS A 552 -2.13 20.02 -12.66
C LYS A 552 -1.39 19.27 -13.77
N PHE A 553 -1.17 19.96 -14.88
CA PHE A 553 -0.35 19.49 -15.99
C PHE A 553 0.94 20.30 -16.03
N SER A 554 2.09 19.62 -16.12
CA SER A 554 3.40 20.25 -16.29
C SER A 554 3.78 20.29 -17.78
N PRO A 555 3.95 21.47 -18.41
CA PRO A 555 4.33 21.59 -19.82
C PRO A 555 5.57 20.76 -20.18
N ALA A 556 5.44 19.93 -21.21
CA ALA A 556 6.43 18.89 -21.54
C ALA A 556 7.73 19.46 -22.14
N ALA A 557 8.64 19.92 -21.28
CA ALA A 557 10.03 20.23 -21.61
C ALA A 557 11.02 19.13 -21.18
N GLU A 558 10.58 18.21 -20.31
CA GLU A 558 11.45 17.27 -19.59
C GLU A 558 10.84 15.84 -19.53
N CYS A 559 11.70 14.83 -19.34
CA CYS A 559 11.36 13.41 -19.43
C CYS A 559 10.65 12.89 -18.16
N PHE A 560 9.45 13.39 -17.86
CA PHE A 560 8.67 13.04 -16.66
C PHE A 560 7.23 12.62 -16.99
N ILE A 561 6.48 12.22 -15.97
CA ILE A 561 5.03 12.02 -16.04
C ILE A 561 4.37 13.41 -16.09
N PRO A 562 3.49 13.69 -17.08
CA PRO A 562 3.01 15.05 -17.34
C PRO A 562 1.90 15.53 -16.39
N PHE A 563 1.16 14.59 -15.78
CA PHE A 563 0.07 14.89 -14.84
C PHE A 563 0.56 14.68 -13.41
N GLN A 564 0.33 15.69 -12.56
CA GLN A 564 0.78 15.69 -11.16
C GLN A 564 -0.35 16.18 -10.26
N ILE A 565 -0.52 15.60 -9.07
CA ILE A 565 -1.44 16.11 -8.05
C ILE A 565 -0.99 17.53 -7.68
N ASP A 566 -1.93 18.48 -7.62
CA ASP A 566 -1.59 19.85 -7.25
C ASP A 566 -1.44 20.02 -5.74
N THR A 567 -0.24 19.74 -5.26
CA THR A 567 0.17 19.94 -3.86
C THR A 567 0.06 21.38 -3.33
N SER A 568 -0.29 22.37 -4.17
CA SER A 568 -0.62 23.74 -3.74
C SER A 568 -2.12 24.04 -3.68
N ALA A 569 -2.98 23.10 -4.09
CA ALA A 569 -4.42 23.21 -3.95
C ALA A 569 -4.85 22.74 -2.55
N ASP A 570 -4.79 23.66 -1.59
CA ASP A 570 -5.36 23.50 -0.24
C ASP A 570 -6.75 24.15 -0.12
N GLY A 571 -7.57 23.64 0.80
CA GLY A 571 -8.83 24.26 1.20
C GLY A 571 -8.63 25.49 2.07
N ALA A 572 -9.60 26.42 2.06
CA ALA A 572 -9.57 27.58 2.95
C ALA A 572 -9.92 27.19 4.41
N ASP A 573 -9.27 27.87 5.37
CA ASP A 573 -9.63 27.97 6.79
C ASP A 573 -10.14 26.70 7.49
N GLY A 574 -9.48 25.56 7.26
CA GLY A 574 -9.58 24.35 8.08
C GLY A 574 -10.95 23.64 8.12
N ALA A 575 -11.94 24.14 7.38
CA ALA A 575 -13.28 23.55 7.24
C ALA A 575 -13.47 22.79 5.92
N HIS A 576 -12.61 23.05 4.93
CA HIS A 576 -12.63 22.37 3.63
C HIS A 576 -11.88 21.03 3.67
N CYS A 577 -12.47 20.01 3.06
CA CYS A 577 -11.94 18.65 2.96
C CYS A 577 -10.77 18.46 1.98
N LEU A 578 -10.07 19.54 1.61
CA LEU A 578 -9.01 19.57 0.60
C LEU A 578 -7.66 19.85 1.26
N GLN A 579 -6.70 18.93 1.11
CA GLN A 579 -5.33 19.11 1.58
C GLN A 579 -4.33 18.60 0.53
N GLY A 580 -3.38 19.45 0.11
CA GLY A 580 -2.31 19.11 -0.83
C GLY A 580 -2.80 18.51 -2.16
N GLY A 581 -3.92 19.02 -2.69
CA GLY A 581 -4.54 18.52 -3.91
C GLY A 581 -5.39 17.25 -3.74
N VAL A 582 -5.56 16.74 -2.51
CA VAL A 582 -6.39 15.56 -2.22
C VAL A 582 -7.64 15.97 -1.45
N TYR A 583 -8.81 15.62 -2.01
CA TYR A 583 -10.08 15.67 -1.31
C TYR A 583 -10.28 14.39 -0.48
N SER A 584 -10.67 14.52 0.78
CA SER A 584 -10.91 13.40 1.70
C SER A 584 -12.36 13.26 2.17
N VAL A 585 -12.75 12.03 2.52
CA VAL A 585 -13.96 11.65 3.27
C VAL A 585 -13.60 10.68 4.40
N ASP A 586 -14.60 10.20 5.14
CA ASP A 586 -14.41 9.16 6.16
C ASP A 586 -13.99 7.79 5.57
N GLY A 587 -13.14 7.07 6.28
CA GLY A 587 -12.59 5.78 5.88
C GLY A 587 -11.46 5.30 6.80
N ASP A 588 -10.66 4.36 6.27
CA ASP A 588 -9.57 3.70 7.00
C ASP A 588 -8.15 4.18 6.58
N GLU A 589 -8.01 5.38 6.01
CA GLU A 589 -6.83 5.94 5.31
C GLU A 589 -6.71 5.51 3.84
N THR A 590 -7.17 4.31 3.48
CA THR A 590 -7.01 3.75 2.12
C THR A 590 -8.34 3.52 1.39
N VAL A 591 -9.35 3.04 2.11
CA VAL A 591 -10.66 2.66 1.58
C VAL A 591 -11.73 3.57 2.18
N PRO A 592 -12.41 4.41 1.36
CA PRO A 592 -13.54 5.20 1.83
C PRO A 592 -14.64 4.32 2.40
N VAL A 593 -15.31 4.77 3.47
CA VAL A 593 -16.45 4.08 4.10
C VAL A 593 -17.50 3.64 3.08
N LEU A 594 -17.75 4.45 2.05
CA LEU A 594 -18.65 4.09 0.95
C LEU A 594 -18.28 2.73 0.32
N SER A 595 -17.01 2.52 -0.01
CA SER A 595 -16.52 1.30 -0.68
C SER A 595 -16.48 0.09 0.25
N ALA A 596 -16.10 0.30 1.52
CA ALA A 596 -16.06 -0.79 2.51
C ALA A 596 -17.46 -1.21 3.00
N GLY A 597 -18.39 -0.26 3.10
CA GLY A 597 -19.68 -0.45 3.74
C GLY A 597 -20.87 -0.71 2.81
N PHE A 598 -20.94 -0.07 1.63
CA PHE A 598 -22.19 0.01 0.85
C PHE A 598 -22.84 -1.35 0.55
N MET A 599 -22.04 -2.37 0.22
CA MET A 599 -22.58 -3.70 -0.07
C MET A 599 -23.26 -4.31 1.17
N SER A 600 -22.64 -4.29 2.35
CA SER A 600 -23.29 -4.81 3.56
C SER A 600 -24.37 -3.88 4.13
N ALA A 601 -24.30 -2.57 3.85
CA ALA A 601 -25.31 -1.59 4.24
C ALA A 601 -26.62 -1.70 3.45
N LYS A 602 -26.53 -1.97 2.14
CA LYS A 602 -27.68 -1.91 1.23
C LYS A 602 -27.64 -2.96 0.12
N GLY A 603 -26.53 -3.09 -0.61
CA GLY A 603 -26.46 -3.98 -1.80
C GLY A 603 -26.79 -5.46 -1.52
N TRP A 604 -26.37 -5.98 -0.37
CA TRP A 604 -26.58 -7.35 0.12
C TRP A 604 -27.44 -7.39 1.40
N ARG A 605 -28.08 -6.29 1.80
CA ARG A 605 -28.77 -6.21 3.10
C ARG A 605 -30.13 -6.90 3.00
N GLY A 606 -30.24 -8.09 3.60
CA GLY A 606 -31.42 -8.95 3.45
C GLY A 606 -31.43 -9.65 2.09
N LYS A 607 -32.62 -9.89 1.52
CA LYS A 607 -32.76 -10.50 0.18
C LYS A 607 -32.82 -9.41 -0.90
N THR A 608 -31.86 -9.44 -1.81
CA THR A 608 -31.72 -8.53 -2.96
C THR A 608 -31.33 -9.33 -4.20
N ARG A 609 -31.34 -8.72 -5.38
CA ARG A 609 -30.76 -9.30 -6.60
C ARG A 609 -29.31 -9.77 -6.43
N PHE A 610 -28.54 -9.08 -5.58
CA PHE A 610 -27.13 -9.41 -5.30
C PHE A 610 -26.99 -10.43 -4.16
N ASN A 611 -27.99 -10.54 -3.26
CA ASN A 611 -28.05 -11.53 -2.18
C ASN A 611 -29.35 -12.36 -2.27
N PRO A 612 -29.47 -13.28 -3.25
CA PRO A 612 -30.72 -14.00 -3.50
C PRO A 612 -31.06 -15.02 -2.40
N SER A 613 -30.05 -15.63 -1.77
CA SER A 613 -30.21 -16.57 -0.66
C SER A 613 -30.57 -15.88 0.66
N GLY A 614 -30.20 -14.60 0.83
CA GLY A 614 -30.46 -13.81 2.04
C GLY A 614 -29.43 -14.05 3.14
N ILE A 615 -28.15 -14.22 2.76
CA ILE A 615 -27.01 -14.35 3.68
C ILE A 615 -27.01 -13.17 4.66
N ARG A 616 -26.81 -13.44 5.96
CA ARG A 616 -26.78 -12.38 6.98
C ARG A 616 -25.52 -11.52 6.83
N THR A 617 -25.70 -10.22 6.65
CA THR A 617 -24.64 -9.22 6.46
C THR A 617 -24.55 -8.27 7.63
N PHE A 618 -23.33 -8.08 8.14
CA PHE A 618 -23.04 -7.25 9.32
C PHE A 618 -21.98 -6.18 8.99
N LEU A 619 -22.21 -4.94 9.45
CA LEU A 619 -21.24 -3.84 9.42
C LEU A 619 -20.58 -3.72 10.79
N ARG A 620 -19.24 -3.71 10.86
CA ARG A 620 -18.52 -3.46 12.12
C ARG A 620 -17.40 -2.46 11.90
N GLU A 621 -17.62 -1.26 12.42
CA GLU A 621 -16.71 -0.12 12.28
C GLU A 621 -15.86 0.04 13.53
N TYR A 622 -14.60 0.45 13.34
CA TYR A 622 -13.63 0.63 14.41
C TYR A 622 -13.12 2.08 14.37
N ASN A 623 -13.64 2.90 15.27
CA ASN A 623 -13.18 4.28 15.48
C ASN A 623 -11.65 4.30 15.69
N HIS A 624 -10.95 5.04 14.85
CA HIS A 624 -9.52 5.28 15.03
C HIS A 624 -9.28 6.15 16.28
N ALA A 625 -8.47 5.60 17.19
CA ALA A 625 -7.70 6.36 18.17
C ALA A 625 -6.20 6.14 17.90
N PRO A 626 -5.39 7.21 17.81
CA PRO A 626 -3.94 7.09 17.63
C PRO A 626 -3.27 6.54 18.91
N PRO A 627 -2.07 5.95 18.81
CA PRO A 627 -1.32 5.48 19.97
C PRO A 627 -1.06 6.64 20.95
N THR A 628 -1.22 6.38 22.25
CA THR A 628 -1.05 7.39 23.30
C THR A 628 0.41 7.67 23.63
N THR A 629 1.30 6.71 23.35
CA THR A 629 2.75 6.84 23.56
C THR A 629 3.53 6.19 22.43
N LEU A 630 4.76 6.66 22.18
CA LEU A 630 5.69 6.07 21.21
C LEU A 630 6.09 4.61 21.56
N LEU A 631 5.91 4.22 22.83
CA LEU A 631 6.18 2.86 23.33
C LEU A 631 5.03 1.87 23.06
N GLU A 632 3.83 2.36 22.74
CA GLU A 632 2.64 1.53 22.48
C GLU A 632 2.72 0.80 21.12
N GLY A 633 3.57 1.27 20.20
CA GLY A 633 3.75 0.69 18.87
C GLY A 633 2.57 0.98 17.93
N ARG A 634 2.07 -0.04 17.23
CA ARG A 634 0.80 0.06 16.48
C ARG A 634 -0.35 0.16 17.49
N GLY A 635 -1.12 1.24 17.41
CA GLY A 635 -2.14 1.56 18.42
C GLY A 635 -3.17 0.44 18.58
N THR A 636 -3.41 0.03 19.83
CA THR A 636 -4.36 -1.04 20.18
C THR A 636 -5.82 -0.75 19.77
N GLN A 637 -6.09 0.51 19.44
CA GLN A 637 -7.36 1.05 18.95
C GLN A 637 -7.24 1.75 17.57
N SER A 638 -6.16 1.50 16.83
CA SER A 638 -5.98 2.09 15.50
C SER A 638 -7.04 1.57 14.52
N GLY A 639 -7.61 2.49 13.74
CA GLY A 639 -8.50 2.16 12.61
C GLY A 639 -7.78 2.15 11.26
N ALA A 640 -6.47 2.47 11.18
CA ALA A 640 -5.81 2.64 9.88
C ALA A 640 -5.68 1.29 9.14
N HIS A 641 -5.79 1.31 7.80
CA HIS A 641 -6.08 0.16 6.92
C HIS A 641 -5.25 -1.10 7.18
N VAL A 642 -3.97 -0.95 7.57
CA VAL A 642 -3.05 -2.07 7.84
C VAL A 642 -2.75 -2.22 9.34
N ASP A 643 -3.01 -1.21 10.15
CA ASP A 643 -2.84 -1.23 11.61
C ASP A 643 -4.05 -1.86 12.31
N ILE A 644 -5.24 -1.84 11.68
CA ILE A 644 -6.50 -2.36 12.23
C ILE A 644 -6.44 -3.86 12.54
N MET A 645 -5.52 -4.62 11.94
CA MET A 645 -5.25 -6.03 12.30
C MET A 645 -4.57 -6.19 13.68
N GLY A 646 -4.11 -5.09 14.28
CA GLY A 646 -3.73 -4.98 15.70
C GLY A 646 -4.84 -4.45 16.62
N ASN A 647 -6.00 -4.05 16.09
CA ASN A 647 -7.09 -3.46 16.88
C ASN A 647 -7.75 -4.51 17.78
N PHE A 648 -7.77 -4.26 19.09
CA PHE A 648 -8.19 -5.26 20.08
C PHE A 648 -9.66 -5.68 19.91
N ALA A 649 -10.54 -4.77 19.50
CA ALA A 649 -11.95 -5.08 19.28
C ALA A 649 -12.17 -5.90 18.00
N LEU A 650 -11.43 -5.63 16.92
CA LEU A 650 -11.50 -6.42 15.68
C LEU A 650 -10.96 -7.84 15.92
N ILE A 651 -9.85 -7.97 16.65
CA ILE A 651 -9.28 -9.27 17.02
C ILE A 651 -10.26 -10.04 17.91
N GLU A 652 -10.92 -9.37 18.88
CA GLU A 652 -11.93 -10.00 19.73
C GLU A 652 -13.13 -10.52 18.93
N ASP A 653 -13.66 -9.72 18.00
CA ASP A 653 -14.77 -10.12 17.12
C ASP A 653 -14.40 -11.36 16.26
N ILE A 654 -13.21 -11.36 15.64
CA ILE A 654 -12.73 -12.50 14.85
C ILE A 654 -12.59 -13.77 15.70
N ILE A 655 -11.99 -13.65 16.90
CA ILE A 655 -11.76 -14.81 17.77
C ILE A 655 -13.09 -15.36 18.32
N ARG A 656 -14.07 -14.50 18.64
CA ARG A 656 -15.41 -14.94 19.06
C ARG A 656 -16.14 -15.69 17.93
N VAL A 657 -16.08 -15.21 16.68
CA VAL A 657 -16.67 -15.91 15.52
C VAL A 657 -15.90 -17.19 15.14
N ALA A 658 -14.58 -17.24 15.30
CA ALA A 658 -13.76 -18.44 15.09
C ALA A 658 -14.02 -19.53 16.17
N ALA A 659 -14.24 -19.12 17.43
CA ALA A 659 -14.81 -19.95 18.49
C ALA A 659 -16.31 -20.26 18.28
N GLY A 660 -16.89 -19.75 17.19
CA GLY A 660 -18.20 -20.10 16.64
C GLY A 660 -19.39 -19.46 17.33
N ALA A 661 -19.25 -18.20 17.76
CA ALA A 661 -20.36 -17.26 17.90
C ALA A 661 -20.88 -16.82 16.52
N THR A 662 -22.12 -16.36 16.48
CA THR A 662 -22.78 -15.69 15.34
C THR A 662 -22.52 -14.19 15.33
N GLY A 663 -22.89 -13.51 14.25
CA GLY A 663 -22.83 -12.05 14.17
C GLY A 663 -23.73 -11.35 15.19
N GLU A 664 -24.88 -11.95 15.52
CA GLU A 664 -25.80 -11.45 16.54
C GLU A 664 -25.21 -11.58 17.96
N GLU A 665 -24.54 -12.68 18.27
CA GLU A 665 -23.89 -12.91 19.58
C GLU A 665 -22.68 -11.99 19.85
N ILE A 666 -22.03 -11.45 18.80
CA ILE A 666 -21.03 -10.38 18.95
C ILE A 666 -21.66 -8.96 18.92
N GLY A 667 -22.99 -8.85 18.97
CA GLY A 667 -23.72 -7.59 19.06
C GLY A 667 -24.19 -6.99 17.73
N GLY A 668 -24.18 -7.76 16.64
CA GLY A 668 -24.77 -7.36 15.35
C GLY A 668 -23.98 -6.27 14.63
N ASP A 669 -24.69 -5.26 14.11
CA ASP A 669 -24.08 -4.11 13.46
C ASP A 669 -23.52 -3.12 14.50
N LYS A 670 -22.33 -2.60 14.20
CA LYS A 670 -21.66 -1.54 14.96
C LYS A 670 -21.22 -0.49 13.95
N VAL A 671 -21.98 0.61 13.87
CA VAL A 671 -21.77 1.70 12.91
C VAL A 671 -21.66 3.02 13.65
N HIS A 672 -20.73 3.86 13.19
CA HIS A 672 -20.41 5.20 13.67
C HIS A 672 -20.45 6.23 12.53
N SER A 673 -20.27 5.78 11.28
CA SER A 673 -20.33 6.58 10.07
C SER A 673 -21.76 6.85 9.56
N ASP A 674 -21.88 7.76 8.60
CA ASP A 674 -23.12 8.08 7.90
C ASP A 674 -23.51 7.03 6.82
N ILE A 675 -22.88 5.85 6.76
CA ILE A 675 -22.99 4.91 5.62
C ILE A 675 -24.43 4.55 5.21
N PHE A 676 -25.36 4.38 6.16
CA PHE A 676 -26.77 4.13 5.85
C PHE A 676 -27.47 5.34 5.21
N LYS A 677 -27.12 6.56 5.62
CA LYS A 677 -27.63 7.81 5.03
C LYS A 677 -27.04 8.06 3.64
N TRP A 678 -25.77 7.67 3.42
CA TRP A 678 -25.13 7.72 2.10
C TRP A 678 -25.68 6.65 1.15
N SER A 679 -25.93 5.43 1.62
CA SER A 679 -26.50 4.36 0.79
C SER A 679 -27.95 4.66 0.35
N GLU A 680 -28.73 5.39 1.13
CA GLU A 680 -30.07 5.84 0.70
C GLU A 680 -30.08 6.95 -0.35
N ARG A 681 -28.97 7.69 -0.52
CA ARG A 681 -28.81 8.61 -1.67
C ARG A 681 -28.52 7.88 -2.98
N ILE A 682 -27.92 6.70 -2.91
CA ILE A 682 -27.61 5.87 -4.08
C ILE A 682 -28.90 5.19 -4.61
N LYS A 683 -29.26 5.55 -5.84
CA LYS A 683 -30.45 5.06 -6.56
C LYS A 683 -30.18 3.75 -7.31
N LEU A 684 -29.62 2.76 -6.61
CA LEU A 684 -29.40 1.42 -7.15
C LEU A 684 -30.68 0.58 -7.07
N ARG A 685 -31.05 -0.09 -8.17
CA ARG A 685 -32.13 -1.08 -8.19
C ARG A 685 -31.64 -2.40 -7.56
N LEU A 686 -32.23 -2.77 -6.44
CA LEU A 686 -31.99 -4.03 -5.71
C LEU A 686 -32.91 -5.18 -6.18
#